data_AF-A0A2T5VEW1-F1
#
_entry.id   AF-A0A2T5VEW1-F1
#
_cell.length_a   1.000
_cell.length_b   1.000
_cell.length_c   1.000
_cell.angle_alpha   90.00
_cell.angle_beta   90.00
_cell.angle_gamma   90.00
#
_symmetry.space_group_name_H-M   'P 1'
#
loop_
_entity.id
_entity.type
_entity.pdbx_description
1 polymer ?
#
loop_
_entity_poly.entity_id
_entity_poly.type
_entity_poly.pdbx_seq_one_letter_code
_entity_poly.pdbx_strand_id
1 'polypeptide(L)'
;MTFRMRGHRAAFVSALLASAVVMSSQPVAAEGADRFAGARSVERMRSENPGRSYYDPRAERAPQGYRHQRRERRGGGLFGWGGWGSQSKDYDYDRYDPEPVKAHVSSPKYYTYKPDELKTVSLDALSRAVAEAALKRQQEAAEAEAARRDAQARAATTEQSPERAGDVRLTGSIAASGDSPNDQTTATDRAVPETGSGAANNTGSANATNATAADPTAADSTSADPATTTAADAQSVPAGSGADAAAPAAADDATALNDATPETAVNPADPTPFERDAEMLAGLKLRALPEVIDAVEAYYTKKPAFVWVEDGKVSDKARAAMKVLAAAGTVGLDPADYAVEMPRDTVAMGNSDVEVASNDAANDGVVNDASTALSAPGLGVRERERDLMRFEMEMSAAALTYALDAQRGRVDADRISGYHDLPRHDVDLDVTMASLAASDDVTAYLEARNPSSKEFKELVAALAMLKMQSEEAPVTIAANTLIKPGQSDPEMANVVKAIERKASEDLKTDHADTFDTYDGGQTYTPELVSLVKDYQREAGLSADGVVGPNTVRTMVGMTLDSKVEKVKLAMERLRWLPRDLGERRVFINQPAFTATYVQQGRDPLSMRVVVGKKSNQTNFFYDHIKTVEFNPYWGVPYSIIVNEMIPKLNNNPYYLDESGYEVTTVNGRQVSSASVDWRAVAAKKQSINVRQLPGHSNALGELKILFPNKHHIYMHDTPAKSLFQRANRAFSHGCVRLQDPKAMAAAVLGKDKTYVSERIAQGKNDADTVAGNIPVYVSYFTAWPDAKTGKVQYFPDVYDRDMYLSRAIEATRKARHG
;
A
#
# COMPACT_ATOMS: atom_id res chain seq x y z
N MET A 1 -36.84 31.90 4.46
CA MET A 1 -37.63 32.59 3.41
C MET A 1 -36.87 32.53 2.08
N THR A 2 -37.59 32.52 0.94
CA THR A 2 -37.10 32.68 -0.45
C THR A 2 -37.00 34.19 -0.82
N PHE A 3 -36.43 34.76 -1.92
CA PHE A 3 -36.08 34.41 -3.33
C PHE A 3 -34.63 34.89 -3.68
N ARG A 4 -33.90 34.59 -4.78
CA ARG A 4 -34.08 33.82 -6.05
C ARG A 4 -34.31 34.62 -7.38
N MET A 5 -33.24 35.13 -8.02
CA MET A 5 -33.17 35.53 -9.46
C MET A 5 -31.80 35.14 -10.08
N ARG A 6 -31.54 34.80 -11.36
CA ARG A 6 -32.32 34.43 -12.59
C ARG A 6 -32.26 35.37 -13.83
N GLY A 7 -31.09 35.61 -14.44
CA GLY A 7 -30.98 36.09 -15.85
C GLY A 7 -29.54 36.21 -16.38
N HIS A 8 -29.25 36.24 -17.70
CA HIS A 8 -30.00 35.78 -18.89
C HIS A 8 -29.03 35.59 -20.11
N ARG A 9 -29.50 35.08 -21.27
CA ARG A 9 -28.68 34.74 -22.47
C ARG A 9 -28.62 35.87 -23.52
N ALA A 10 -27.62 35.82 -24.41
CA ALA A 10 -27.59 36.49 -25.73
C ALA A 10 -26.90 35.61 -26.80
N ALA A 11 -27.13 35.88 -28.09
CA ALA A 11 -26.60 35.17 -29.29
C ALA A 11 -26.66 36.09 -30.54
N PHE A 12 -26.44 35.56 -31.77
CA PHE A 12 -26.33 36.18 -33.13
C PHE A 12 -24.87 36.48 -33.60
N VAL A 13 -24.47 36.36 -34.88
CA VAL A 13 -25.02 35.66 -36.08
C VAL A 13 -23.91 35.38 -37.15
N SER A 14 -24.21 34.65 -38.23
CA SER A 14 -23.28 34.18 -39.30
C SER A 14 -23.16 35.13 -40.52
N ALA A 15 -22.08 35.01 -41.34
CA ALA A 15 -22.12 34.76 -42.82
C ALA A 15 -20.82 35.08 -43.64
N LEU A 16 -20.20 34.03 -44.24
CA LEU A 16 -19.82 33.82 -45.67
C LEU A 16 -18.94 34.76 -46.55
N LEU A 17 -18.18 34.10 -47.45
CA LEU A 17 -17.49 34.54 -48.71
C LEU A 17 -16.19 35.39 -48.62
N ALA A 18 -15.27 35.40 -49.61
CA ALA A 18 -14.70 34.38 -50.52
C ALA A 18 -13.52 34.95 -51.38
N SER A 19 -12.66 34.07 -51.92
CA SER A 19 -11.64 34.31 -52.99
C SER A 19 -10.39 35.15 -52.67
N ALA A 20 -9.27 35.12 -53.43
CA ALA A 20 -8.44 34.02 -54.02
C ALA A 20 -7.26 34.64 -54.83
N VAL A 21 -6.23 33.84 -55.22
CA VAL A 21 -5.24 34.08 -56.32
C VAL A 21 -4.20 35.22 -56.06
N VAL A 22 -2.87 35.14 -56.31
CA VAL A 22 -1.84 34.14 -56.76
C VAL A 22 -0.42 34.80 -56.51
N MET A 23 0.83 34.35 -56.78
CA MET A 23 1.53 33.33 -57.60
C MET A 23 2.98 33.05 -57.07
N SER A 24 3.76 32.25 -57.82
CA SER A 24 5.23 31.97 -57.80
C SER A 24 5.74 30.94 -56.77
N SER A 25 6.39 29.80 -57.09
CA SER A 25 7.18 29.26 -58.23
C SER A 25 8.65 29.71 -58.27
N GLN A 26 9.69 28.86 -58.42
CA GLN A 26 9.80 27.51 -59.04
C GLN A 26 10.80 26.53 -58.33
N PRO A 27 10.83 25.22 -58.69
CA PRO A 27 11.83 24.22 -58.25
C PRO A 27 13.00 24.03 -59.24
N VAL A 28 13.94 23.10 -58.94
CA VAL A 28 15.12 22.75 -59.77
C VAL A 28 15.27 21.21 -59.94
N ALA A 29 15.73 20.77 -61.12
CA ALA A 29 16.02 19.38 -61.53
C ALA A 29 17.56 19.11 -61.52
N ALA A 30 18.12 17.94 -61.18
CA ALA A 30 18.01 16.56 -61.67
C ALA A 30 18.89 16.22 -62.90
N GLU A 31 19.97 15.46 -62.69
CA GLU A 31 20.72 14.59 -63.62
C GLU A 31 21.77 13.79 -62.79
N GLY A 32 22.27 12.59 -63.15
CA GLY A 32 22.09 11.78 -64.37
C GLY A 32 22.38 10.27 -64.17
N ALA A 33 22.84 9.60 -65.24
CA ALA A 33 22.92 8.12 -65.39
C ALA A 33 24.20 7.48 -64.75
N ASP A 34 24.56 6.19 -64.86
CA ASP A 34 24.22 5.17 -65.87
C ASP A 34 24.53 3.69 -65.43
N ARG A 35 23.94 2.73 -66.16
CA ARG A 35 24.35 1.31 -66.41
C ARG A 35 25.09 0.46 -65.35
N PHE A 36 24.54 -0.74 -65.09
CA PHE A 36 25.09 -1.98 -65.68
C PHE A 36 24.05 -3.11 -65.74
N ALA A 37 24.24 -4.09 -66.63
CA ALA A 37 23.32 -5.23 -66.84
C ALA A 37 24.04 -6.59 -66.77
N GLY A 38 23.31 -7.65 -66.38
CA GLY A 38 23.84 -9.02 -66.36
C GLY A 38 22.73 -10.07 -66.20
N ALA A 39 22.46 -10.86 -67.25
CA ALA A 39 21.33 -11.79 -67.30
C ALA A 39 21.74 -13.26 -67.52
N ARG A 40 20.99 -14.17 -66.86
CA ARG A 40 20.56 -15.55 -67.26
C ARG A 40 19.86 -16.20 -66.03
N SER A 41 18.76 -16.95 -66.09
CA SER A 41 18.37 -18.10 -66.94
C SER A 41 19.17 -19.38 -66.62
N VAL A 42 18.60 -20.60 -66.51
CA VAL A 42 17.21 -21.06 -66.62
C VAL A 42 17.00 -22.47 -65.99
N GLU A 43 15.87 -22.68 -65.32
CA GLU A 43 15.01 -23.91 -65.30
C GLU A 43 15.45 -25.32 -64.81
N ARG A 44 14.52 -25.98 -64.07
CA ARG A 44 14.24 -27.44 -63.84
C ARG A 44 15.37 -28.49 -63.67
N MET A 45 15.18 -29.37 -62.66
CA MET A 45 14.77 -30.78 -62.91
C MET A 45 14.12 -31.47 -61.69
N ARG A 46 13.55 -32.67 -61.87
CA ARG A 46 12.85 -33.51 -60.87
C ARG A 46 13.49 -34.90 -60.76
N SER A 47 13.54 -35.44 -59.54
CA SER A 47 13.40 -36.87 -59.15
C SER A 47 13.19 -36.91 -57.62
N GLU A 48 12.26 -37.64 -57.00
CA GLU A 48 11.89 -39.07 -57.02
C GLU A 48 12.81 -39.98 -56.16
N ASN A 49 12.37 -40.24 -54.91
CA ASN A 49 12.16 -41.52 -54.16
C ASN A 49 13.07 -42.77 -54.43
N PRO A 50 13.11 -43.83 -53.56
CA PRO A 50 12.43 -44.05 -52.25
C PRO A 50 13.24 -44.79 -51.13
N GLY A 51 12.67 -44.87 -49.91
CA GLY A 51 12.36 -46.19 -49.30
C GLY A 51 13.03 -46.71 -48.00
N ARG A 52 12.16 -47.18 -47.06
CA ARG A 52 12.33 -48.31 -46.08
C ARG A 52 13.35 -48.17 -44.90
N SER A 53 13.28 -48.94 -43.80
CA SER A 53 12.18 -49.64 -43.07
C SER A 53 12.69 -50.29 -41.75
N TYR A 54 11.86 -50.29 -40.68
CA TYR A 54 11.81 -51.18 -39.48
C TYR A 54 13.02 -52.04 -39.02
N TYR A 55 13.35 -52.01 -37.71
CA TYR A 55 13.36 -53.22 -36.84
C TYR A 55 13.36 -52.93 -35.31
N ASP A 56 12.69 -53.80 -34.54
CA ASP A 56 12.65 -54.00 -33.07
C ASP A 56 12.13 -55.47 -32.91
N PRO A 57 12.64 -56.38 -32.01
CA PRO A 57 12.50 -56.22 -30.54
C PRO A 57 13.52 -56.90 -29.57
N ARG A 58 13.51 -56.41 -28.31
CA ARG A 58 13.65 -57.12 -27.00
C ARG A 58 14.70 -58.24 -26.77
N ALA A 59 15.43 -58.19 -25.64
CA ALA A 59 15.20 -59.07 -24.47
C ALA A 59 16.23 -58.93 -23.30
N GLU A 60 15.77 -59.25 -22.08
CA GLU A 60 16.48 -59.91 -20.95
C GLU A 60 17.93 -59.52 -20.51
N ARG A 61 18.08 -58.94 -19.29
CA ARG A 61 18.46 -59.68 -18.04
C ARG A 61 18.82 -58.79 -16.83
N ALA A 62 18.51 -59.31 -15.64
CA ALA A 62 19.14 -59.00 -14.34
C ALA A 62 20.02 -60.24 -13.94
N PRO A 63 20.77 -60.34 -12.79
CA PRO A 63 20.45 -59.83 -11.44
C PRO A 63 21.68 -59.45 -10.54
N GLN A 64 21.44 -59.35 -9.21
CA GLN A 64 22.40 -59.36 -8.08
C GLN A 64 23.28 -58.10 -7.87
N GLY A 65 23.78 -57.79 -6.65
CA GLY A 65 23.44 -58.37 -5.33
C GLY A 65 24.55 -58.24 -4.26
N TYR A 66 24.41 -57.27 -3.33
CA TYR A 66 25.06 -57.12 -2.00
C TYR A 66 26.34 -57.93 -1.65
N ARG A 67 27.40 -57.22 -1.18
CA ARG A 67 27.86 -57.29 0.24
C ARG A 67 29.08 -56.41 0.61
N HIS A 68 28.99 -55.78 1.80
CA HIS A 68 30.10 -55.35 2.68
C HIS A 68 31.10 -54.29 2.12
N GLN A 69 31.95 -53.62 2.90
CA GLN A 69 32.32 -53.83 4.32
C GLN A 69 32.53 -52.48 5.07
N ARG A 70 32.34 -52.50 6.40
CA ARG A 70 32.46 -51.35 7.32
C ARG A 70 33.86 -51.35 7.96
N ARG A 71 34.55 -50.20 8.00
CA ARG A 71 35.74 -50.04 8.87
C ARG A 71 35.91 -48.59 9.33
N GLU A 72 35.85 -48.40 10.64
CA GLU A 72 36.20 -47.14 11.33
C GLU A 72 37.71 -47.07 11.57
N ARG A 73 38.27 -45.87 11.70
CA ARG A 73 39.41 -45.62 12.59
C ARG A 73 39.44 -44.18 13.09
N ARG A 74 39.93 -44.00 14.32
CA ARG A 74 40.04 -42.73 15.05
C ARG A 74 41.47 -42.16 14.98
N GLY A 75 41.59 -40.85 15.24
CA GLY A 75 42.84 -40.18 15.67
C GLY A 75 43.32 -39.09 14.71
N GLY A 76 43.88 -37.96 15.18
CA GLY A 76 43.90 -37.46 16.56
C GLY A 76 45.06 -36.49 16.85
N GLY A 77 44.73 -35.22 17.18
CA GLY A 77 45.68 -34.18 17.63
C GLY A 77 46.60 -33.60 16.54
N LEU A 78 47.48 -32.63 16.83
CA LEU A 78 47.53 -31.62 17.92
C LEU A 78 48.67 -30.61 17.61
N PHE A 79 48.51 -29.32 17.98
CA PHE A 79 49.46 -28.19 17.79
C PHE A 79 49.76 -27.80 16.31
N GLY A 80 50.15 -26.55 15.99
CA GLY A 80 50.14 -25.32 16.80
C GLY A 80 50.87 -24.12 16.15
N TRP A 81 50.53 -22.90 16.61
CA TRP A 81 51.26 -21.61 16.51
C TRP A 81 51.56 -20.95 15.14
N GLY A 82 51.18 -19.65 15.06
CA GLY A 82 52.08 -18.60 14.56
C GLY A 82 51.76 -17.96 13.20
N GLY A 83 51.37 -16.67 13.20
CA GLY A 83 51.34 -15.84 11.99
C GLY A 83 50.34 -14.68 12.04
N TRP A 84 50.77 -13.48 12.47
CA TRP A 84 49.98 -12.26 12.28
C TRP A 84 50.16 -11.74 10.85
N GLY A 85 49.06 -11.61 10.11
CA GLY A 85 49.01 -10.99 8.79
C GLY A 85 47.75 -10.15 8.66
N SER A 86 47.86 -8.94 8.10
CA SER A 86 46.75 -7.99 8.04
C SER A 86 45.61 -8.53 7.18
N GLN A 87 44.46 -8.81 7.79
CA GLN A 87 43.24 -9.16 7.07
C GLN A 87 42.54 -7.88 6.60
N SER A 88 42.57 -7.62 5.28
CA SER A 88 41.42 -6.97 4.66
C SER A 88 40.19 -7.85 4.92
N LYS A 89 39.13 -7.26 5.47
CA LYS A 89 37.84 -7.95 5.58
C LYS A 89 37.15 -7.92 4.23
N ASP A 90 37.52 -8.85 3.38
CA ASP A 90 36.77 -9.17 2.17
C ASP A 90 35.38 -9.66 2.64
N TYR A 91 34.36 -8.82 2.48
CA TYR A 91 32.98 -9.16 2.85
C TYR A 91 32.39 -10.10 1.80
N ASP A 92 32.78 -11.37 1.93
CA ASP A 92 32.35 -12.53 1.16
C ASP A 92 30.84 -12.82 1.34
N TYR A 93 30.01 -11.97 0.71
CA TYR A 93 28.56 -12.14 0.58
C TYR A 93 28.18 -13.26 -0.41
N ASP A 94 29.15 -13.87 -1.11
CA ASP A 94 28.95 -15.01 -2.00
C ASP A 94 28.93 -16.36 -1.25
N ARG A 95 28.97 -16.37 0.09
CA ARG A 95 28.69 -17.56 0.93
C ARG A 95 27.22 -17.96 0.92
N TYR A 96 26.86 -18.53 -0.21
CA TYR A 96 25.55 -19.09 -0.53
C TYR A 96 25.36 -20.45 0.15
N ASP A 97 24.52 -20.52 1.18
CA ASP A 97 23.90 -21.77 1.65
C ASP A 97 22.44 -21.83 1.16
N PRO A 98 22.13 -22.61 0.11
CA PRO A 98 20.80 -22.66 -0.47
C PRO A 98 19.86 -23.61 0.30
N GLU A 99 19.07 -23.03 1.21
CA GLU A 99 17.77 -23.54 1.63
C GLU A 99 17.03 -24.17 0.43
N PRO A 100 16.52 -25.42 0.53
CA PRO A 100 16.29 -26.27 -0.65
C PRO A 100 15.01 -25.93 -1.43
N VAL A 101 15.06 -24.82 -2.18
CA VAL A 101 14.08 -24.50 -3.22
C VAL A 101 13.98 -25.69 -4.18
N LYS A 102 12.79 -26.31 -4.22
CA LYS A 102 12.50 -27.45 -5.09
C LYS A 102 12.43 -26.95 -6.54
N ALA A 103 13.42 -27.34 -7.35
CA ALA A 103 13.45 -27.03 -8.78
C ALA A 103 12.34 -27.81 -9.51
N HIS A 104 11.16 -27.23 -9.55
CA HIS A 104 10.15 -27.47 -10.58
C HIS A 104 9.88 -26.11 -11.24
N VAL A 105 9.93 -26.05 -12.56
CA VAL A 105 9.40 -24.90 -13.31
C VAL A 105 7.87 -25.06 -13.38
N SER A 106 7.23 -25.02 -12.21
CA SER A 106 5.77 -24.92 -12.12
C SER A 106 5.33 -23.54 -12.56
N SER A 107 4.13 -23.43 -13.12
CA SER A 107 3.45 -22.14 -13.28
C SER A 107 3.49 -21.33 -11.96
N PRO A 108 3.56 -19.98 -12.03
CA PRO A 108 3.59 -19.13 -10.85
C PRO A 108 2.47 -19.49 -9.86
N LYS A 109 2.83 -19.74 -8.59
CA LYS A 109 1.91 -20.22 -7.56
C LYS A 109 1.07 -19.09 -6.98
N TYR A 110 -0.06 -18.83 -7.64
CA TYR A 110 -1.19 -18.14 -7.04
C TYR A 110 -1.99 -19.12 -6.19
N TYR A 111 -2.49 -18.64 -5.06
CA TYR A 111 -3.27 -19.45 -4.12
C TYR A 111 -4.77 -19.26 -4.38
N THR A 112 -5.57 -20.23 -3.92
CA THR A 112 -7.00 -19.98 -3.71
C THR A 112 -7.12 -19.03 -2.52
N TYR A 113 -7.33 -17.74 -2.81
CA TYR A 113 -7.36 -16.71 -1.77
C TYR A 113 -8.43 -17.01 -0.72
N LYS A 114 -8.03 -16.92 0.55
CA LYS A 114 -8.94 -17.00 1.70
C LYS A 114 -8.98 -15.63 2.38
N PRO A 115 -10.15 -14.96 2.38
CA PRO A 115 -10.39 -13.75 3.17
C PRO A 115 -10.15 -14.00 4.66
N ASP A 116 -10.09 -12.92 5.44
CA ASP A 116 -10.23 -13.01 6.88
C ASP A 116 -11.65 -13.43 7.25
N GLU A 117 -11.78 -14.26 8.29
CA GLU A 117 -13.05 -14.86 8.71
C GLU A 117 -13.83 -13.89 9.61
N LEU A 118 -15.06 -13.54 9.21
CA LEU A 118 -15.98 -12.82 10.08
C LEU A 118 -16.55 -13.76 11.14
N LYS A 119 -16.63 -13.30 12.39
CA LYS A 119 -17.40 -13.96 13.45
C LYS A 119 -18.75 -13.30 13.59
N THR A 120 -19.71 -14.02 14.16
CA THR A 120 -20.97 -13.46 14.68
C THR A 120 -21.04 -13.79 16.16
N VAL A 121 -20.99 -12.78 17.03
CA VAL A 121 -21.11 -12.94 18.49
C VAL A 121 -22.49 -12.49 18.97
N SER A 122 -22.89 -12.89 20.19
CA SER A 122 -24.08 -12.36 20.88
C SER A 122 -23.65 -11.37 21.95
N LEU A 123 -24.27 -10.19 21.98
CA LEU A 123 -23.91 -9.10 22.90
C LEU A 123 -24.46 -9.30 24.33
N ASP A 124 -25.00 -10.48 24.64
CA ASP A 124 -25.45 -10.88 25.98
C ASP A 124 -24.35 -10.75 27.05
N ALA A 125 -23.08 -10.94 26.66
CA ALA A 125 -21.93 -10.79 27.56
C ALA A 125 -21.68 -9.32 27.91
N LEU A 126 -21.65 -8.45 26.90
CA LEU A 126 -21.54 -7.00 27.06
C LEU A 126 -22.71 -6.43 27.86
N SER A 127 -23.95 -6.87 27.56
CA SER A 127 -25.17 -6.51 28.28
C SER A 127 -25.04 -6.74 29.79
N ARG A 128 -24.58 -7.93 30.21
CA ARG A 128 -24.34 -8.24 31.63
C ARG A 128 -23.20 -7.42 32.22
N ALA A 129 -22.05 -7.34 31.54
CA ALA A 129 -20.88 -6.62 32.04
C ALA A 129 -21.18 -5.13 32.31
N VAL A 130 -21.95 -4.49 31.42
CA VAL A 130 -22.40 -3.10 31.58
C VAL A 130 -23.38 -2.95 32.75
N ALA A 131 -24.37 -3.83 32.86
CA ALA A 131 -25.34 -3.80 33.95
C ALA A 131 -24.70 -4.06 35.34
N GLU A 132 -23.76 -5.01 35.42
CA GLU A 132 -22.99 -5.33 36.63
C GLU A 132 -22.08 -4.15 37.03
N ALA A 133 -21.42 -3.50 36.07
CA ALA A 133 -20.60 -2.31 36.31
C ALA A 133 -21.43 -1.10 36.79
N ALA A 134 -22.59 -0.85 36.16
CA ALA A 134 -23.50 0.22 36.57
C ALA A 134 -24.03 0.02 38.00
N LEU A 135 -24.47 -1.21 38.33
CA LEU A 135 -24.92 -1.58 39.67
C LEU A 135 -23.80 -1.40 40.71
N LYS A 136 -22.57 -1.81 40.39
CA LYS A 136 -21.41 -1.64 41.28
C LYS A 136 -21.11 -0.16 41.54
N ARG A 137 -21.13 0.71 40.52
CA ARG A 137 -20.94 2.16 40.70
C ARG A 137 -22.02 2.79 41.57
N GLN A 138 -23.27 2.35 41.43
CA GLN A 138 -24.38 2.79 42.29
C GLN A 138 -24.18 2.37 43.76
N GLN A 139 -23.70 1.14 44.00
CA GLN A 139 -23.36 0.66 45.35
C GLN A 139 -22.21 1.46 45.97
N GLU A 140 -21.09 1.61 45.25
CA GLU A 140 -19.93 2.39 45.70
C GLU A 140 -20.28 3.87 45.97
N ALA A 141 -21.15 4.47 45.16
CA ALA A 141 -21.64 5.83 45.36
C ALA A 141 -22.59 5.95 46.56
N ALA A 142 -23.48 4.98 46.78
CA ALA A 142 -24.38 4.94 47.94
C ALA A 142 -23.59 4.75 49.26
N GLU A 143 -22.56 3.90 49.26
CA GLU A 143 -21.63 3.75 50.39
C GLU A 143 -20.86 5.04 50.64
N ALA A 144 -20.37 5.71 49.59
CA ALA A 144 -19.69 7.00 49.72
C ALA A 144 -20.62 8.12 50.22
N GLU A 145 -21.90 8.13 49.83
CA GLU A 145 -22.87 9.10 50.37
C GLU A 145 -23.23 8.79 51.82
N ALA A 146 -23.42 7.51 52.18
CA ALA A 146 -23.63 7.09 53.56
C ALA A 146 -22.45 7.52 54.45
N ALA A 147 -21.21 7.28 54.01
CA ALA A 147 -20.00 7.72 54.72
C ALA A 147 -19.90 9.25 54.87
N ARG A 148 -20.35 10.03 53.87
CA ARG A 148 -20.44 11.50 53.97
C ARG A 148 -21.47 11.94 54.99
N ARG A 149 -22.66 11.33 54.99
CA ARG A 149 -23.74 11.62 55.97
C ARG A 149 -23.30 11.26 57.40
N ASP A 150 -22.61 10.13 57.58
CA ASP A 150 -22.01 9.70 58.84
C ASP A 150 -20.95 10.69 59.35
N ALA A 151 -20.07 11.18 58.45
CA ALA A 151 -19.06 12.18 58.79
C ALA A 151 -19.70 13.53 59.19
N GLN A 152 -20.74 13.97 58.46
CA GLN A 152 -21.51 15.17 58.80
C GLN A 152 -22.23 15.04 60.14
N ALA A 153 -22.82 13.88 60.44
CA ALA A 153 -23.45 13.61 61.73
C ALA A 153 -22.44 13.67 62.89
N ARG A 154 -21.23 13.10 62.71
CA ARG A 154 -20.16 13.16 63.72
C ARG A 154 -19.65 14.58 63.94
N ALA A 155 -19.53 15.38 62.87
CA ALA A 155 -19.20 16.80 62.98
C ALA A 155 -20.26 17.57 63.77
N ALA A 156 -21.54 17.44 63.41
CA ALA A 156 -22.65 18.10 64.10
C ALA A 156 -22.79 17.69 65.58
N THR A 157 -22.41 16.45 65.93
CA THR A 157 -22.38 15.98 67.32
C THR A 157 -21.24 16.62 68.14
N THR A 158 -20.19 17.13 67.48
CA THR A 158 -19.01 17.70 68.15
C THR A 158 -19.23 19.16 68.59
N GLU A 159 -20.13 19.90 67.94
CA GLU A 159 -20.40 21.31 68.25
C GLU A 159 -21.44 21.51 69.38
N GLN A 160 -22.11 20.46 69.86
CA GLN A 160 -23.16 20.55 70.89
C GLN A 160 -22.70 20.09 72.28
N SER A 161 -21.71 20.77 72.88
CA SER A 161 -21.35 20.57 74.29
C SER A 161 -20.82 21.85 74.98
N PRO A 162 -21.68 22.63 75.66
CA PRO A 162 -21.26 23.81 76.44
C PRO A 162 -20.67 23.45 77.81
N GLU A 163 -19.97 24.42 78.42
CA GLU A 163 -19.13 24.26 79.61
C GLU A 163 -19.87 23.90 80.92
N ARG A 164 -19.12 23.37 81.90
CA ARG A 164 -19.34 23.70 83.31
C ARG A 164 -18.04 23.74 84.11
N ALA A 165 -17.71 24.89 84.67
CA ALA A 165 -16.48 25.14 85.43
C ALA A 165 -16.53 24.62 86.88
N GLY A 166 -15.36 24.50 87.50
CA GLY A 166 -15.16 24.29 88.93
C GLY A 166 -13.86 24.92 89.41
N ASP A 167 -13.94 25.82 90.39
CA ASP A 167 -12.82 26.57 90.97
C ASP A 167 -11.79 25.71 91.71
N VAL A 168 -10.52 26.15 91.73
CA VAL A 168 -9.87 26.67 92.96
C VAL A 168 -8.51 27.33 92.64
N ARG A 169 -8.17 28.37 93.40
CA ARG A 169 -6.96 29.22 93.27
C ARG A 169 -5.70 28.54 93.85
N LEU A 170 -4.50 28.98 93.44
CA LEU A 170 -3.61 29.82 94.28
C LEU A 170 -2.23 30.21 93.65
N THR A 171 -2.03 31.53 93.48
CA THR A 171 -0.78 32.33 93.67
C THR A 171 0.57 32.01 93.00
N GLY A 172 1.10 33.03 92.28
CA GLY A 172 2.54 33.37 92.17
C GLY A 172 3.17 33.23 90.77
N SER A 173 4.11 34.08 90.32
CA SER A 173 4.52 35.42 90.80
C SER A 173 5.30 36.22 89.74
N ILE A 174 4.86 37.46 89.47
CA ILE A 174 5.64 38.68 89.11
C ILE A 174 6.78 38.59 88.04
N ALA A 175 6.42 39.07 86.82
CA ALA A 175 7.15 40.05 85.96
C ALA A 175 8.44 39.68 85.17
N ALA A 176 8.96 40.71 84.48
CA ALA A 176 10.17 40.84 83.66
C ALA A 176 10.09 40.44 82.16
N SER A 177 9.82 41.47 81.35
CA SER A 177 9.90 41.56 79.88
C SER A 177 11.32 41.69 79.31
N GLY A 178 11.52 41.23 78.05
CA GLY A 178 12.69 41.53 77.21
C GLY A 178 13.84 40.51 77.36
N ASP A 179 14.60 40.15 76.32
CA ASP A 179 14.88 40.88 75.06
C ASP A 179 15.09 39.93 73.84
N SER A 180 15.43 40.49 72.69
CA SER A 180 15.84 39.89 71.40
C SER A 180 17.31 39.38 71.41
N PRO A 181 17.89 38.87 70.29
CA PRO A 181 17.36 37.92 69.30
C PRO A 181 18.39 36.82 68.88
N ASN A 182 17.97 35.97 67.93
CA ASN A 182 18.79 35.40 66.84
C ASN A 182 19.65 34.10 67.04
N ASP A 183 19.39 33.17 66.11
CA ASP A 183 20.32 32.30 65.36
C ASP A 183 20.78 30.89 65.81
N GLN A 184 20.86 30.03 64.78
CA GLN A 184 21.71 28.86 64.51
C GLN A 184 21.87 27.66 65.49
N THR A 185 21.15 26.58 65.12
CA THR A 185 21.68 25.22 64.78
C THR A 185 22.03 24.14 65.82
N THR A 186 21.84 22.89 65.35
CA THR A 186 22.31 21.57 65.86
C THR A 186 21.71 21.05 67.18
N ALA A 187 21.63 19.73 67.45
CA ALA A 187 21.52 18.52 66.62
C ALA A 187 21.27 17.29 67.56
N THR A 188 21.21 16.07 66.99
CA THR A 188 21.39 14.74 67.66
C THR A 188 20.29 14.22 68.60
N ASP A 189 20.05 12.91 68.78
CA ASP A 189 20.32 11.66 68.01
C ASP A 189 19.63 10.44 68.70
N ARG A 190 19.55 9.26 68.04
CA ARG A 190 19.19 7.89 68.55
C ARG A 190 17.71 7.57 68.88
N ALA A 191 17.19 6.33 68.70
CA ALA A 191 17.63 5.16 67.90
C ALA A 191 16.55 4.04 67.76
N VAL A 192 16.48 3.39 66.57
CA VAL A 192 16.61 1.93 66.23
C VAL A 192 16.49 0.89 67.38
N PRO A 193 15.91 -0.35 67.26
CA PRO A 193 15.68 -1.25 66.08
C PRO A 193 14.19 -1.69 65.86
N GLU A 194 13.71 -2.46 64.86
CA GLU A 194 14.22 -3.38 63.79
C GLU A 194 14.04 -4.91 64.04
N THR A 195 13.32 -5.61 63.12
CA THR A 195 13.27 -7.08 62.80
C THR A 195 12.11 -7.36 61.80
N GLY A 196 12.09 -8.36 60.89
CA GLY A 196 13.16 -9.25 60.38
C GLY A 196 12.70 -10.54 59.64
N SER A 197 12.48 -10.51 58.31
CA SER A 197 12.40 -11.66 57.34
C SER A 197 11.18 -12.62 57.41
N GLY A 198 10.65 -13.23 56.32
CA GLY A 198 10.92 -13.05 54.87
C GLY A 198 10.32 -14.16 53.95
N ALA A 199 10.51 -13.98 52.61
CA ALA A 199 10.17 -14.88 51.47
C ALA A 199 8.67 -15.04 51.07
N ALA A 200 8.28 -15.23 49.79
CA ALA A 200 9.04 -15.46 48.55
C ALA A 200 8.37 -14.91 47.26
N ASN A 201 9.20 -14.70 46.22
CA ASN A 201 8.95 -14.68 44.77
C ASN A 201 7.82 -13.81 44.12
N ASN A 202 8.22 -12.83 43.31
CA ASN A 202 7.80 -12.77 41.89
C ASN A 202 8.84 -12.06 41.00
N THR A 203 8.85 -12.36 39.70
CA THR A 203 9.61 -11.63 38.67
C THR A 203 8.80 -10.43 38.14
N GLY A 204 9.38 -9.38 37.57
CA GLY A 204 10.79 -9.18 37.23
C GLY A 204 10.94 -8.37 35.93
N SER A 205 10.29 -7.22 35.84
CA SER A 205 10.42 -6.28 34.70
C SER A 205 11.42 -5.18 35.04
N ALA A 206 12.34 -4.89 34.13
CA ALA A 206 13.35 -3.84 34.30
C ALA A 206 13.66 -3.17 32.97
N ASN A 207 13.60 -1.83 32.94
CA ASN A 207 14.20 -1.04 31.89
C ASN A 207 14.62 0.32 32.49
N ALA A 208 15.93 0.59 32.53
CA ALA A 208 16.47 1.85 33.05
C ALA A 208 17.84 2.15 32.41
N THR A 209 17.94 3.35 31.84
CA THR A 209 19.11 4.24 31.83
C THR A 209 20.51 3.68 31.54
N ASN A 210 21.22 4.34 30.60
CA ASN A 210 22.21 5.32 31.07
C ASN A 210 22.46 6.45 30.07
N ALA A 211 23.08 7.52 30.53
CA ALA A 211 23.49 8.69 29.75
C ALA A 211 24.95 9.06 30.08
N THR A 212 25.63 9.74 29.16
CA THR A 212 26.93 10.40 29.39
C THR A 212 27.06 11.63 28.52
N ALA A 213 27.64 12.71 29.06
CA ALA A 213 28.02 13.92 28.32
C ALA A 213 29.49 14.28 28.62
N ALA A 214 30.19 14.85 27.64
CA ALA A 214 31.51 15.46 27.82
C ALA A 214 31.82 16.48 26.70
N ASP A 215 32.52 17.53 27.09
CA ASP A 215 33.19 18.60 26.31
C ASP A 215 34.60 18.77 27.01
N PRO A 216 35.63 19.57 26.60
CA PRO A 216 35.53 20.77 25.75
C PRO A 216 36.76 21.17 24.87
N THR A 217 36.70 22.42 24.39
CA THR A 217 37.81 23.38 24.09
C THR A 217 38.56 23.44 22.74
N ALA A 218 38.26 24.55 22.01
CA ALA A 218 39.19 25.67 21.70
C ALA A 218 39.88 25.83 20.32
N ALA A 219 40.13 27.12 20.00
CA ALA A 219 40.81 27.74 18.85
C ALA A 219 40.08 27.68 17.48
N ASP A 220 40.13 28.71 16.61
CA ASP A 220 40.85 29.99 16.67
C ASP A 220 40.01 31.19 16.15
N SER A 221 40.47 32.40 16.46
CA SER A 221 39.98 33.71 16.00
C SER A 221 40.68 34.17 14.71
N THR A 222 40.16 35.14 13.96
CA THR A 222 40.50 36.59 14.12
C THR A 222 39.65 37.46 13.18
N SER A 223 39.73 38.79 13.31
CA SER A 223 38.79 39.78 12.76
C SER A 223 39.47 41.00 12.08
N ALA A 224 38.64 41.85 11.44
CA ALA A 224 38.94 43.22 10.98
C ALA A 224 39.85 43.33 9.72
N ASP A 225 39.83 44.37 8.87
CA ASP A 225 38.99 45.59 8.68
C ASP A 225 39.38 46.25 7.31
N PRO A 226 39.05 47.51 6.93
CA PRO A 226 37.81 48.31 7.04
C PRO A 226 37.41 49.06 5.73
N ALA A 227 36.23 49.71 5.72
CA ALA A 227 35.90 50.98 4.98
C ALA A 227 35.99 51.02 3.42
N THR A 228 35.40 51.97 2.66
CA THR A 228 34.95 53.34 3.01
C THR A 228 33.69 53.81 2.24
N THR A 229 32.85 54.52 3.00
CA THR A 229 31.72 55.42 2.73
C THR A 229 31.63 56.19 1.39
N THR A 230 30.40 56.40 0.92
CA THR A 230 29.90 57.71 0.44
C THR A 230 28.40 57.84 0.77
N ALA A 231 27.87 59.06 0.92
CA ALA A 231 26.55 59.30 1.54
C ALA A 231 25.85 60.58 1.01
N ALA A 232 24.68 60.90 1.60
CA ALA A 232 23.66 61.89 1.23
C ALA A 232 22.68 61.41 0.12
N ASP A 233 21.37 61.69 0.17
CA ASP A 233 20.62 62.57 1.09
C ASP A 233 19.31 61.97 1.63
N ALA A 234 18.69 62.64 2.61
CA ALA A 234 17.46 62.22 3.32
C ALA A 234 16.16 62.70 2.59
N GLN A 235 14.90 62.55 3.06
CA GLN A 235 14.39 62.41 4.43
C GLN A 235 12.89 62.00 4.48
N SER A 236 12.52 60.93 5.20
CA SER A 236 11.27 60.75 6.00
C SER A 236 11.09 59.29 6.48
N VAL A 237 10.62 59.11 7.72
CA VAL A 237 10.76 57.94 8.62
C VAL A 237 9.65 58.08 9.72
N PRO A 238 9.14 57.03 10.42
CA PRO A 238 9.60 55.64 10.54
C PRO A 238 8.57 54.53 10.21
N ALA A 239 9.03 53.28 10.25
CA ALA A 239 8.21 52.08 10.42
C ALA A 239 8.21 51.60 11.90
N GLY A 240 7.32 50.68 12.26
CA GLY A 240 7.31 50.03 13.58
C GLY A 240 6.83 48.58 13.46
N SER A 241 7.53 47.65 14.11
CA SER A 241 7.27 46.21 14.01
C SER A 241 7.68 45.47 15.29
N GLY A 242 6.81 44.59 15.80
CA GLY A 242 7.20 43.46 16.64
C GLY A 242 6.80 43.51 18.13
N ALA A 243 6.21 42.40 18.55
CA ALA A 243 6.34 41.73 19.86
C ALA A 243 5.66 42.30 21.14
N ASP A 244 5.41 41.34 22.03
CA ASP A 244 5.29 41.37 23.49
C ASP A 244 4.19 42.18 24.22
N ALA A 245 3.14 41.45 24.63
CA ALA A 245 2.63 41.44 26.01
C ALA A 245 2.09 40.01 26.28
N ALA A 246 2.49 39.25 27.31
CA ALA A 246 2.67 39.55 28.75
C ALA A 246 1.33 39.76 29.49
N ALA A 247 1.07 38.95 30.52
CA ALA A 247 -0.19 38.93 31.26
C ALA A 247 -0.21 39.92 32.44
N PRO A 248 -1.39 40.47 32.81
CA PRO A 248 -1.61 41.12 34.10
C PRO A 248 -2.19 40.13 35.14
N ALA A 249 -1.95 40.42 36.41
CA ALA A 249 -2.57 39.73 37.56
C ALA A 249 -3.87 40.43 38.03
N ALA A 250 -4.55 39.82 39.01
CA ALA A 250 -5.87 40.24 39.47
C ALA A 250 -5.89 41.49 40.37
N ALA A 251 -7.06 42.12 40.43
CA ALA A 251 -7.54 42.95 41.54
C ALA A 251 -9.08 42.84 41.61
N ASP A 252 -9.65 42.87 42.81
CA ASP A 252 -11.09 42.70 43.04
C ASP A 252 -11.91 43.98 42.77
N ASP A 253 -13.15 43.81 42.30
CA ASP A 253 -14.32 44.27 43.05
C ASP A 253 -15.57 43.44 42.65
N ALA A 254 -16.65 43.51 43.43
CA ALA A 254 -17.73 42.52 43.40
C ALA A 254 -19.11 43.05 42.97
N THR A 255 -20.04 42.11 42.78
CA THR A 255 -21.51 42.27 42.70
C THR A 255 -22.14 42.90 41.45
N ALA A 256 -22.53 42.04 40.48
CA ALA A 256 -23.76 42.22 39.70
C ALA A 256 -24.28 40.87 39.15
N LEU A 257 -25.39 40.40 39.74
CA LEU A 257 -26.36 39.38 39.30
C LEU A 257 -26.15 38.76 37.90
N ASN A 258 -25.89 37.45 37.79
CA ASN A 258 -26.91 36.38 37.73
C ASN A 258 -28.02 36.60 36.68
N ASP A 259 -27.85 35.98 35.50
CA ASP A 259 -28.96 35.24 34.86
C ASP A 259 -28.40 34.06 34.05
N ALA A 260 -28.25 32.92 34.72
CA ALA A 260 -27.84 31.65 34.12
C ALA A 260 -28.60 30.52 34.81
N THR A 261 -29.45 29.83 34.07
CA THR A 261 -30.09 28.59 34.53
C THR A 261 -29.01 27.56 34.86
N PRO A 262 -29.02 26.93 36.05
CA PRO A 262 -28.03 25.92 36.38
C PRO A 262 -28.23 24.69 35.49
N GLU A 263 -27.19 24.31 34.74
CA GLU A 263 -27.08 22.92 34.30
C GLU A 263 -27.11 22.04 35.55
N THR A 264 -28.05 21.10 35.59
CA THR A 264 -28.17 20.16 36.71
C THR A 264 -26.92 19.30 36.75
N ALA A 265 -26.05 19.52 37.74
CA ALA A 265 -24.84 18.72 37.94
C ALA A 265 -25.22 17.24 38.10
N VAL A 266 -25.02 16.47 37.02
CA VAL A 266 -25.40 15.06 36.94
C VAL A 266 -24.67 14.29 38.04
N ASN A 267 -25.41 13.55 38.84
CA ASN A 267 -24.81 12.75 39.90
C ASN A 267 -24.01 11.61 39.25
N PRO A 268 -22.70 11.44 39.53
CA PRO A 268 -21.91 10.36 38.94
C PRO A 268 -22.37 8.94 39.36
N ALA A 269 -23.33 8.84 40.30
CA ALA A 269 -24.03 7.60 40.62
C ALA A 269 -25.14 7.23 39.62
N ASP A 270 -25.69 8.20 38.89
CA ASP A 270 -26.82 7.97 37.98
C ASP A 270 -26.37 7.13 36.76
N PRO A 271 -27.18 6.17 36.29
CA PRO A 271 -26.83 5.37 35.14
C PRO A 271 -26.94 6.20 33.86
N THR A 272 -25.96 6.04 32.95
CA THR A 272 -25.99 6.71 31.64
C THR A 272 -27.24 6.28 30.84
N PRO A 273 -27.64 7.01 29.78
CA PRO A 273 -28.67 6.50 28.86
C PRO A 273 -28.33 5.10 28.33
N PHE A 274 -27.06 4.85 27.97
CA PHE A 274 -26.61 3.55 27.48
C PHE A 274 -26.69 2.44 28.53
N GLU A 275 -26.39 2.73 29.80
CA GLU A 275 -26.51 1.75 30.90
C GLU A 275 -27.96 1.40 31.22
N ARG A 276 -28.89 2.35 31.07
CA ARG A 276 -30.34 2.08 31.18
C ARG A 276 -30.82 1.19 30.03
N ASP A 277 -30.33 1.45 28.83
CA ASP A 277 -30.68 0.70 27.63
C ASP A 277 -29.90 -0.62 27.48
N ALA A 278 -29.03 -0.98 28.44
CA ALA A 278 -28.13 -2.14 28.35
C ALA A 278 -28.86 -3.49 28.23
N GLU A 279 -30.12 -3.61 28.67
CA GLU A 279 -30.96 -4.80 28.40
C GLU A 279 -31.28 -4.99 26.91
N MET A 280 -31.18 -3.92 26.11
CA MET A 280 -31.44 -3.97 24.67
C MET A 280 -30.32 -4.64 23.87
N LEU A 281 -29.11 -4.73 24.44
CA LEU A 281 -28.01 -5.53 23.90
C LEU A 281 -28.30 -7.04 23.94
N ALA A 282 -29.12 -7.50 24.90
CA ALA A 282 -29.44 -8.93 25.03
C ALA A 282 -30.21 -9.43 23.80
N GLY A 283 -29.75 -10.55 23.23
CA GLY A 283 -30.24 -11.12 21.99
C GLY A 283 -29.76 -10.43 20.70
N LEU A 284 -29.11 -9.26 20.76
CA LEU A 284 -28.46 -8.66 19.58
C LEU A 284 -27.18 -9.42 19.23
N LYS A 285 -26.84 -9.38 17.94
CA LYS A 285 -25.66 -10.06 17.40
C LYS A 285 -24.85 -9.11 16.54
N LEU A 286 -23.53 -9.11 16.73
CA LEU A 286 -22.60 -8.31 15.93
C LEU A 286 -21.80 -9.24 15.00
N ARG A 287 -21.83 -8.97 13.69
CA ARG A 287 -21.04 -9.69 12.67
C ARG A 287 -19.94 -8.78 12.12
N ALA A 288 -18.70 -9.04 12.50
CA ALA A 288 -17.52 -8.31 12.02
C ALA A 288 -16.25 -9.19 12.13
N LEU A 289 -15.07 -8.61 11.84
CA LEU A 289 -13.79 -9.27 12.11
C LEU A 289 -13.61 -9.44 13.64
N PRO A 290 -12.88 -10.48 14.11
CA PRO A 290 -12.67 -10.71 15.55
C PRO A 290 -12.10 -9.48 16.25
N GLU A 291 -11.00 -8.94 15.72
CA GLU A 291 -10.33 -7.72 16.19
C GLU A 291 -11.24 -6.46 16.24
N VAL A 292 -12.29 -6.40 15.41
CA VAL A 292 -13.28 -5.30 15.44
C VAL A 292 -14.33 -5.55 16.53
N ILE A 293 -14.77 -6.80 16.72
CA ILE A 293 -15.67 -7.20 17.81
C ILE A 293 -14.99 -6.95 19.16
N ASP A 294 -13.76 -7.44 19.30
CA ASP A 294 -12.97 -7.37 20.54
C ASP A 294 -12.80 -5.89 20.97
N ALA A 295 -12.50 -4.98 20.03
CA ALA A 295 -12.37 -3.53 20.29
C ALA A 295 -13.71 -2.83 20.62
N VAL A 296 -14.83 -3.24 20.01
CA VAL A 296 -16.16 -2.72 20.37
C VAL A 296 -16.55 -3.16 21.78
N GLU A 297 -16.43 -4.45 22.09
CA GLU A 297 -16.76 -4.97 23.43
C GLU A 297 -15.85 -4.36 24.51
N ALA A 298 -14.55 -4.23 24.25
CA ALA A 298 -13.60 -3.58 25.15
C ALA A 298 -13.92 -2.09 25.38
N TYR A 299 -14.32 -1.36 24.33
CA TYR A 299 -14.70 0.05 24.46
C TYR A 299 -15.95 0.22 25.32
N TYR A 300 -17.07 -0.41 24.98
CA TYR A 300 -18.34 -0.19 25.69
C TYR A 300 -18.36 -0.79 27.10
N THR A 301 -17.59 -1.84 27.37
CA THR A 301 -17.37 -2.33 28.75
C THR A 301 -16.66 -1.28 29.62
N LYS A 302 -15.74 -0.50 29.04
CA LYS A 302 -14.94 0.51 29.74
C LYS A 302 -15.59 1.91 29.75
N LYS A 303 -16.44 2.19 28.76
CA LYS A 303 -17.16 3.45 28.56
C LYS A 303 -18.59 3.17 28.06
N PRO A 304 -19.52 2.77 28.96
CA PRO A 304 -20.91 2.53 28.60
C PRO A 304 -21.66 3.86 28.39
N ALA A 305 -21.45 4.48 27.24
CA ALA A 305 -22.08 5.72 26.81
C ALA A 305 -22.23 5.71 25.27
N PHE A 306 -23.32 6.29 24.76
CA PHE A 306 -23.54 6.41 23.32
C PHE A 306 -22.51 7.36 22.67
N VAL A 307 -22.11 7.01 21.45
CA VAL A 307 -21.17 7.72 20.57
C VAL A 307 -21.89 8.20 19.30
N TRP A 308 -22.84 7.40 18.81
CA TRP A 308 -23.57 7.62 17.56
C TRP A 308 -25.06 8.00 17.79
N VAL A 309 -25.53 7.88 19.04
CA VAL A 309 -26.87 8.26 19.48
C VAL A 309 -26.81 9.41 20.49
N GLU A 310 -27.70 10.39 20.33
CA GLU A 310 -27.81 11.60 21.15
C GLU A 310 -29.31 11.96 21.24
N ASP A 311 -29.82 12.30 22.43
CA ASP A 311 -31.24 12.59 22.69
C ASP A 311 -32.25 11.60 22.05
N GLY A 312 -31.94 10.29 22.09
CA GLY A 312 -32.77 9.22 21.53
C GLY A 312 -32.83 9.18 19.99
N LYS A 313 -31.84 9.79 19.32
CA LYS A 313 -31.77 9.96 17.86
C LYS A 313 -30.36 9.71 17.36
N VAL A 314 -30.22 9.41 16.07
CA VAL A 314 -28.93 9.37 15.38
C VAL A 314 -28.29 10.77 15.41
N SER A 315 -27.09 10.89 15.99
CA SER A 315 -26.40 12.17 16.17
C SER A 315 -25.83 12.72 14.86
N ASP A 316 -25.48 14.01 14.82
CA ASP A 316 -24.83 14.59 13.63
C ASP A 316 -23.42 14.03 13.40
N LYS A 317 -22.72 13.60 14.47
CA LYS A 317 -21.47 12.82 14.38
C LYS A 317 -21.69 11.51 13.60
N ALA A 318 -22.75 10.77 13.91
CA ALA A 318 -23.09 9.55 13.18
C ALA A 318 -23.44 9.83 11.71
N ARG A 319 -24.24 10.86 11.42
CA ARG A 319 -24.58 11.25 10.04
C ARG A 319 -23.35 11.65 9.23
N ALA A 320 -22.40 12.36 9.84
CA ALA A 320 -21.12 12.72 9.24
C ALA A 320 -20.26 11.49 8.93
N ALA A 321 -20.13 10.55 9.88
CA ALA A 321 -19.41 9.31 9.67
C ALA A 321 -20.07 8.42 8.59
N MET A 322 -21.39 8.20 8.63
CA MET A 322 -22.14 7.46 7.60
C MET A 322 -21.94 8.04 6.20
N LYS A 323 -21.82 9.37 6.07
CA LYS A 323 -21.50 10.04 4.79
C LYS A 323 -20.12 9.66 4.26
N VAL A 324 -19.10 9.52 5.11
CA VAL A 324 -17.77 9.01 4.72
C VAL A 324 -17.84 7.53 4.31
N LEU A 325 -18.57 6.72 5.07
CA LEU A 325 -18.75 5.29 4.77
C LEU A 325 -19.45 5.07 3.41
N ALA A 326 -20.55 5.78 3.15
CA ALA A 326 -21.21 5.79 1.85
C ALA A 326 -20.30 6.33 0.72
N ALA A 327 -19.41 7.27 1.04
CA ALA A 327 -18.42 7.80 0.11
C ALA A 327 -17.18 6.91 -0.07
N ALA A 328 -17.03 5.76 0.61
CA ALA A 328 -15.81 4.93 0.57
C ALA A 328 -15.38 4.51 -0.86
N GLY A 329 -16.34 4.45 -1.79
CA GLY A 329 -16.08 4.21 -3.21
C GLY A 329 -15.33 5.33 -3.94
N THR A 330 -15.12 6.50 -3.34
CA THR A 330 -14.23 7.57 -3.86
C THR A 330 -12.75 7.28 -3.61
N VAL A 331 -12.44 6.51 -2.57
CA VAL A 331 -11.08 6.04 -2.20
C VAL A 331 -10.86 4.56 -2.55
N GLY A 332 -11.65 4.04 -3.49
CA GLY A 332 -11.47 2.70 -4.09
C GLY A 332 -11.90 1.52 -3.21
N LEU A 333 -12.52 1.76 -2.06
CA LEU A 333 -13.16 0.73 -1.24
C LEU A 333 -14.58 0.43 -1.78
N ASP A 334 -15.31 -0.50 -1.15
CA ASP A 334 -16.71 -0.79 -1.49
C ASP A 334 -17.64 -0.24 -0.39
N PRO A 335 -18.52 0.75 -0.67
CA PRO A 335 -19.47 1.28 0.31
C PRO A 335 -20.38 0.22 0.94
N ALA A 336 -20.65 -0.89 0.25
CA ALA A 336 -21.49 -1.97 0.79
C ALA A 336 -20.87 -2.59 2.06
N ASP A 337 -19.54 -2.69 2.14
CA ASP A 337 -18.82 -3.27 3.27
C ASP A 337 -18.96 -2.46 4.58
N TYR A 338 -19.51 -1.24 4.52
CA TYR A 338 -19.65 -0.31 5.65
C TYR A 338 -21.07 0.27 5.74
N ALA A 339 -22.06 -0.38 5.12
CA ALA A 339 -23.46 0.02 5.22
C ALA A 339 -24.00 -0.26 6.64
N VAL A 340 -24.80 0.67 7.17
CA VAL A 340 -25.44 0.59 8.50
C VAL A 340 -26.90 0.96 8.32
N GLU A 341 -27.82 0.17 8.91
CA GLU A 341 -29.26 0.42 8.79
C GLU A 341 -29.69 1.57 9.71
N MET A 342 -30.52 2.49 9.21
CA MET A 342 -31.07 3.57 10.03
C MET A 342 -32.15 3.04 10.98
N PRO A 343 -32.12 3.38 12.28
CA PRO A 343 -33.13 2.95 13.25
C PRO A 343 -34.52 3.53 12.90
N ARG A 344 -35.58 2.72 13.06
CA ARG A 344 -36.94 3.07 12.62
C ARG A 344 -37.51 4.25 13.40
N ASP A 345 -37.90 5.34 12.73
CA ASP A 345 -38.52 6.51 13.36
C ASP A 345 -40.01 6.25 13.66
N THR A 346 -40.30 5.83 14.90
CA THR A 346 -41.63 5.39 15.35
C THR A 346 -42.71 6.49 15.43
N VAL A 347 -42.32 7.76 15.26
CA VAL A 347 -43.23 8.93 15.29
C VAL A 347 -44.15 8.98 14.06
N ALA A 348 -43.75 8.39 12.94
CA ALA A 348 -44.47 8.51 11.66
C ALA A 348 -45.79 7.70 11.57
N MET A 349 -46.07 6.79 12.50
CA MET A 349 -47.31 5.98 12.50
C MET A 349 -48.46 6.57 13.35
N GLY A 350 -48.34 7.82 13.81
CA GLY A 350 -49.38 8.47 14.63
C GLY A 350 -50.55 9.06 13.82
N ASN A 351 -50.26 9.74 12.71
CA ASN A 351 -51.25 10.42 11.87
C ASN A 351 -51.14 9.94 10.41
N SER A 352 -52.03 9.02 10.01
CA SER A 352 -52.38 8.84 8.60
C SER A 352 -53.71 9.52 8.31
N ASP A 353 -53.67 10.82 8.02
CA ASP A 353 -54.79 11.52 7.38
C ASP A 353 -55.06 10.86 6.02
N VAL A 354 -56.28 10.37 5.83
CA VAL A 354 -56.63 9.52 4.69
C VAL A 354 -56.93 10.39 3.45
N GLU A 355 -55.94 10.59 2.59
CA GLU A 355 -56.22 10.99 1.21
C GLU A 355 -56.86 9.81 0.46
N VAL A 356 -58.15 9.97 0.12
CA VAL A 356 -58.97 8.93 -0.51
C VAL A 356 -58.61 8.81 -1.99
N ALA A 357 -57.77 7.83 -2.32
CA ALA A 357 -57.60 7.33 -3.69
C ALA A 357 -58.54 6.13 -3.92
N SER A 358 -59.66 6.36 -4.61
CA SER A 358 -60.67 5.35 -4.91
C SER A 358 -60.20 4.31 -5.94
N ASN A 359 -60.49 3.03 -5.70
CA ASN A 359 -60.89 2.07 -6.75
C ASN A 359 -61.51 0.80 -6.15
N ASP A 360 -62.68 0.42 -6.64
CA ASP A 360 -63.40 -0.80 -6.24
C ASP A 360 -62.93 -2.05 -6.99
N ALA A 361 -62.67 -3.13 -6.27
CA ALA A 361 -62.84 -4.53 -6.72
C ALA A 361 -62.90 -5.45 -5.49
N ALA A 362 -63.73 -6.51 -5.53
CA ALA A 362 -64.14 -7.26 -4.33
C ALA A 362 -63.83 -8.78 -4.38
N ASN A 363 -64.04 -9.42 -3.22
CA ASN A 363 -63.97 -10.86 -2.90
C ASN A 363 -62.56 -11.50 -2.89
N ASP A 364 -62.29 -12.53 -2.06
CA ASP A 364 -63.16 -13.17 -1.04
C ASP A 364 -62.35 -13.50 0.24
N GLY A 365 -63.05 -13.71 1.36
CA GLY A 365 -62.44 -13.66 2.68
C GLY A 365 -62.11 -15.02 3.35
N VAL A 366 -61.09 -14.99 4.21
CA VAL A 366 -61.06 -15.78 5.45
C VAL A 366 -60.62 -14.87 6.58
N VAL A 367 -61.51 -14.62 7.54
CA VAL A 367 -61.15 -14.01 8.83
C VAL A 367 -60.81 -15.11 9.84
N ASN A 368 -59.70 -14.94 10.58
CA ASN A 368 -59.56 -15.44 11.95
C ASN A 368 -58.36 -14.78 12.66
N ASP A 369 -58.70 -13.81 13.50
CA ASP A 369 -58.14 -13.54 14.83
C ASP A 369 -56.61 -13.57 15.04
N ALA A 370 -56.00 -12.37 14.99
CA ALA A 370 -54.82 -12.01 15.79
C ALA A 370 -54.64 -10.48 15.98
N SER A 371 -55.68 -9.66 15.74
CA SER A 371 -55.57 -8.18 15.72
C SER A 371 -55.72 -7.52 17.10
N THR A 372 -55.22 -8.18 18.15
CA THR A 372 -55.48 -7.81 19.56
C THR A 372 -54.19 -7.67 20.37
N ALA A 373 -53.08 -7.32 19.71
CA ALA A 373 -51.90 -6.79 20.37
C ALA A 373 -52.14 -5.31 20.72
N LEU A 374 -52.37 -5.02 22.00
CA LEU A 374 -52.57 -3.65 22.51
C LEU A 374 -51.43 -2.71 22.08
N SER A 375 -51.79 -1.49 21.69
CA SER A 375 -50.89 -0.33 21.70
C SER A 375 -50.54 0.07 23.15
N ALA A 376 -49.77 -0.78 23.83
CA ALA A 376 -49.23 -0.47 25.15
C ALA A 376 -48.22 0.68 25.01
N PRO A 377 -48.38 1.82 25.73
CA PRO A 377 -47.62 3.06 25.47
C PRO A 377 -46.09 2.99 25.55
N GLY A 378 -45.49 1.87 25.96
CA GLY A 378 -44.05 1.64 26.00
C GLY A 378 -43.50 0.60 25.01
N LEU A 379 -44.32 -0.09 24.21
CA LEU A 379 -43.81 -1.12 23.27
C LEU A 379 -42.98 -0.50 22.13
N GLY A 380 -43.55 0.49 21.44
CA GLY A 380 -42.83 1.21 20.37
C GLY A 380 -41.65 2.06 20.87
N VAL A 381 -41.58 2.33 22.18
CA VAL A 381 -40.44 3.00 22.83
C VAL A 381 -39.28 2.01 22.99
N ARG A 382 -39.52 0.83 23.59
CA ARG A 382 -38.50 -0.22 23.74
C ARG A 382 -38.02 -0.82 22.42
N GLU A 383 -38.88 -0.85 21.39
CA GLU A 383 -38.42 -1.17 20.03
C GLU A 383 -37.48 -0.10 19.46
N ARG A 384 -37.73 1.19 19.72
CA ARG A 384 -36.85 2.29 19.30
C ARG A 384 -35.52 2.27 20.05
N GLU A 385 -35.54 2.06 21.37
CA GLU A 385 -34.33 1.89 22.19
C GLU A 385 -33.46 0.72 21.67
N ARG A 386 -34.09 -0.42 21.33
CA ARG A 386 -33.41 -1.57 20.73
C ARG A 386 -32.89 -1.34 19.30
N ASP A 387 -33.57 -0.52 18.51
CA ASP A 387 -33.09 -0.09 17.20
C ASP A 387 -31.88 0.86 17.32
N LEU A 388 -31.92 1.81 18.27
CA LEU A 388 -30.81 2.72 18.56
C LEU A 388 -29.59 1.97 19.11
N MET A 389 -29.78 1.02 20.02
CA MET A 389 -28.71 0.19 20.57
C MET A 389 -28.06 -0.71 19.51
N ARG A 390 -28.85 -1.23 18.56
CA ARG A 390 -28.30 -1.97 17.40
C ARG A 390 -27.49 -1.05 16.49
N PHE A 391 -28.04 0.11 16.14
CA PHE A 391 -27.35 1.13 15.34
C PHE A 391 -26.01 1.55 15.97
N GLU A 392 -25.96 1.77 17.29
CA GLU A 392 -24.75 2.14 18.03
C GLU A 392 -23.63 1.10 17.87
N MET A 393 -23.96 -0.20 17.93
CA MET A 393 -23.00 -1.31 17.78
C MET A 393 -22.56 -1.49 16.32
N GLU A 394 -23.51 -1.46 15.37
CA GLU A 394 -23.24 -1.62 13.94
C GLU A 394 -22.44 -0.44 13.37
N MET A 395 -22.77 0.79 13.76
CA MET A 395 -22.05 2.01 13.37
C MET A 395 -20.60 2.00 13.87
N SER A 396 -20.37 1.52 15.11
CA SER A 396 -19.02 1.33 15.66
C SER A 396 -18.21 0.31 14.86
N ALA A 397 -18.78 -0.87 14.60
CA ALA A 397 -18.11 -1.91 13.83
C ALA A 397 -17.84 -1.49 12.37
N ALA A 398 -18.76 -0.76 11.74
CA ALA A 398 -18.57 -0.23 10.38
C ALA A 398 -17.50 0.86 10.31
N ALA A 399 -17.47 1.81 11.26
CA ALA A 399 -16.45 2.84 11.35
C ALA A 399 -15.05 2.25 11.59
N LEU A 400 -14.92 1.26 12.48
CA LEU A 400 -13.68 0.54 12.73
C LEU A 400 -13.24 -0.30 11.53
N THR A 401 -14.16 -1.02 10.88
CA THR A 401 -13.84 -1.83 9.68
C THR A 401 -13.40 -0.94 8.51
N TYR A 402 -14.01 0.24 8.33
CA TYR A 402 -13.54 1.23 7.37
C TYR A 402 -12.14 1.75 7.73
N ALA A 403 -11.90 2.11 9.00
CA ALA A 403 -10.62 2.66 9.41
C ALA A 403 -9.47 1.65 9.22
N LEU A 404 -9.75 0.39 9.55
CA LEU A 404 -8.90 -0.77 9.34
C LEU A 404 -8.56 -0.96 7.85
N ASP A 405 -9.58 -1.11 7.00
CA ASP A 405 -9.41 -1.31 5.56
C ASP A 405 -8.73 -0.12 4.89
N ALA A 406 -9.07 1.12 5.28
CA ALA A 406 -8.49 2.33 4.72
C ALA A 406 -6.99 2.46 5.01
N GLN A 407 -6.54 1.96 6.16
CA GLN A 407 -5.14 2.00 6.61
C GLN A 407 -4.30 0.80 6.14
N ARG A 408 -4.84 -0.44 6.16
CA ARG A 408 -4.07 -1.67 5.84
C ARG A 408 -4.49 -2.41 4.55
N GLY A 409 -5.61 -2.05 3.95
CA GLY A 409 -6.19 -2.76 2.80
C GLY A 409 -7.19 -3.87 3.18
N ARG A 410 -8.15 -4.11 2.28
CA ARG A 410 -9.16 -5.19 2.33
C ARG A 410 -8.57 -6.58 2.03
N VAL A 411 -7.37 -6.63 1.44
CA VAL A 411 -6.73 -7.87 0.99
C VAL A 411 -5.31 -8.02 1.52
N ASP A 412 -5.03 -9.19 2.10
CA ASP A 412 -3.69 -9.64 2.49
C ASP A 412 -2.91 -10.10 1.23
N ALA A 413 -1.90 -9.35 0.83
CA ALA A 413 -1.17 -9.55 -0.43
C ALA A 413 -0.44 -10.91 -0.49
N ASP A 414 0.17 -11.34 0.61
CA ASP A 414 0.97 -12.56 0.68
C ASP A 414 0.09 -13.81 0.57
N ARG A 415 -1.20 -13.72 0.93
CA ARG A 415 -2.21 -14.76 0.66
C ARG A 415 -2.65 -14.88 -0.81
N ILE A 416 -2.28 -13.94 -1.68
CA ILE A 416 -2.58 -14.02 -3.12
C ILE A 416 -1.60 -14.97 -3.84
N SER A 417 -0.30 -14.84 -3.56
CA SER A 417 0.76 -15.61 -4.22
C SER A 417 2.10 -15.48 -3.51
N GLY A 418 3.00 -16.45 -3.69
CA GLY A 418 4.39 -16.38 -3.23
C GLY A 418 5.30 -15.36 -3.94
N TYR A 419 4.73 -14.35 -4.62
CA TYR A 419 5.46 -13.23 -5.24
C TYR A 419 5.23 -11.88 -4.55
N HIS A 420 4.47 -11.86 -3.45
CA HIS A 420 4.40 -10.71 -2.54
C HIS A 420 5.31 -10.96 -1.33
N ASP A 421 5.76 -9.86 -0.74
CA ASP A 421 6.45 -9.80 0.55
C ASP A 421 6.19 -8.40 1.11
N LEU A 422 4.97 -8.22 1.61
CA LEU A 422 4.43 -6.94 2.06
C LEU A 422 3.84 -7.15 3.45
N PRO A 423 4.53 -6.74 4.54
CA PRO A 423 4.02 -6.94 5.89
C PRO A 423 2.71 -6.17 6.06
N ARG A 424 1.66 -6.87 6.51
CA ARG A 424 0.35 -6.27 6.73
C ARG A 424 0.45 -5.25 7.87
N HIS A 425 -0.03 -4.03 7.65
CA HIS A 425 -0.01 -3.00 8.69
C HIS A 425 -0.91 -3.38 9.86
N ASP A 426 -0.38 -3.16 11.05
CA ASP A 426 -1.16 -3.21 12.29
C ASP A 426 -2.00 -1.93 12.43
N VAL A 427 -3.12 -2.03 13.13
CA VAL A 427 -4.07 -0.94 13.35
C VAL A 427 -4.64 -1.07 14.76
N ASP A 428 -4.24 -0.17 15.65
CA ASP A 428 -4.76 -0.10 17.01
C ASP A 428 -6.24 0.32 17.00
N LEU A 429 -7.14 -0.66 17.11
CA LEU A 429 -8.58 -0.45 17.06
C LEU A 429 -9.15 0.10 18.36
N ASP A 430 -8.50 -0.12 19.50
CA ASP A 430 -8.89 0.46 20.80
C ASP A 430 -8.65 1.97 20.79
N VAL A 431 -7.47 2.41 20.36
CA VAL A 431 -7.14 3.83 20.15
C VAL A 431 -7.99 4.43 19.04
N THR A 432 -8.30 3.67 17.97
CA THR A 432 -9.20 4.14 16.91
C THR A 432 -10.61 4.38 17.45
N MET A 433 -11.20 3.45 18.20
CA MET A 433 -12.54 3.60 18.79
C MET A 433 -12.59 4.75 19.81
N ALA A 434 -11.59 4.81 20.70
CA ALA A 434 -11.46 5.90 21.67
C ALA A 434 -11.33 7.28 21.00
N SER A 435 -10.65 7.36 19.86
CA SER A 435 -10.53 8.58 19.07
C SER A 435 -11.84 8.94 18.34
N LEU A 436 -12.52 7.97 17.72
CA LEU A 436 -13.80 8.19 17.03
C LEU A 436 -14.83 8.80 17.99
N ALA A 437 -14.93 8.24 19.19
CA ALA A 437 -15.81 8.77 20.23
C ALA A 437 -15.45 10.20 20.65
N ALA A 438 -14.16 10.48 20.86
CA ALA A 438 -13.64 11.77 21.29
C ALA A 438 -13.47 12.82 20.17
N SER A 439 -13.78 12.49 18.91
CA SER A 439 -13.54 13.39 17.77
C SER A 439 -14.74 14.28 17.49
N ASP A 440 -14.52 15.60 17.42
CA ASP A 440 -15.52 16.57 16.96
C ASP A 440 -15.69 16.53 15.43
N ASP A 441 -14.59 16.40 14.69
CA ASP A 441 -14.58 16.17 13.24
C ASP A 441 -14.22 14.72 12.89
N VAL A 442 -15.22 13.84 13.04
CA VAL A 442 -15.13 12.44 12.64
C VAL A 442 -14.93 12.26 11.12
N THR A 443 -15.27 13.27 10.30
CA THR A 443 -15.08 13.23 8.84
C THR A 443 -13.60 13.26 8.53
N ALA A 444 -12.89 14.29 9.02
CA ALA A 444 -11.44 14.40 8.86
C ALA A 444 -10.71 13.23 9.52
N TYR A 445 -11.17 12.74 10.68
CA TYR A 445 -10.55 11.59 11.35
C TYR A 445 -10.57 10.32 10.48
N LEU A 446 -11.73 9.99 9.91
CA LEU A 446 -11.93 8.82 9.05
C LEU A 446 -11.20 8.97 7.71
N GLU A 447 -11.35 10.10 7.02
CA GLU A 447 -10.67 10.34 5.74
C GLU A 447 -9.14 10.21 5.89
N ALA A 448 -8.58 10.72 6.99
CA ALA A 448 -7.16 10.64 7.34
C ALA A 448 -6.65 9.22 7.68
N ARG A 449 -7.47 8.17 7.63
CA ARG A 449 -6.99 6.76 7.66
C ARG A 449 -6.32 6.34 6.35
N ASN A 450 -6.77 6.88 5.22
CA ASN A 450 -6.25 6.55 3.90
C ASN A 450 -4.76 6.96 3.73
N PRO A 451 -4.03 6.41 2.75
CA PRO A 451 -2.69 6.87 2.42
C PRO A 451 -2.68 8.37 2.08
N SER A 452 -1.82 9.13 2.75
CA SER A 452 -1.75 10.60 2.62
C SER A 452 -0.82 11.07 1.49
N SER A 453 -0.19 10.14 0.78
CA SER A 453 0.80 10.40 -0.28
C SER A 453 0.22 11.18 -1.46
N LYS A 454 1.11 11.86 -2.19
CA LYS A 454 0.75 12.59 -3.43
C LYS A 454 0.08 11.62 -4.42
N GLU A 455 0.68 10.45 -4.60
CA GLU A 455 0.23 9.48 -5.61
C GLU A 455 -1.16 8.89 -5.30
N PHE A 456 -1.52 8.71 -4.03
CA PHE A 456 -2.87 8.30 -3.65
C PHE A 456 -3.90 9.40 -3.95
N LYS A 457 -3.58 10.66 -3.67
CA LYS A 457 -4.44 11.83 -3.98
C LYS A 457 -4.64 12.00 -5.49
N GLU A 458 -3.60 11.78 -6.29
CA GLU A 458 -3.67 11.79 -7.76
C GLU A 458 -4.55 10.64 -8.31
N LEU A 459 -4.50 9.46 -7.69
CA LEU A 459 -5.43 8.36 -8.01
C LEU A 459 -6.88 8.68 -7.61
N VAL A 460 -7.14 9.34 -6.47
CA VAL A 460 -8.49 9.78 -6.08
C VAL A 460 -9.05 10.81 -7.06
N ALA A 461 -8.25 11.81 -7.44
CA ALA A 461 -8.62 12.78 -8.46
C ALA A 461 -8.91 12.11 -9.82
N ALA A 462 -8.08 11.14 -10.23
CA ALA A 462 -8.31 10.37 -11.44
C ALA A 462 -9.59 9.53 -11.37
N LEU A 463 -9.88 8.86 -10.24
CA LEU A 463 -11.11 8.08 -10.08
C LEU A 463 -12.38 8.95 -10.17
N ALA A 464 -12.33 10.17 -9.61
CA ALA A 464 -13.41 11.14 -9.76
C ALA A 464 -13.58 11.59 -11.22
N MET A 465 -12.48 11.97 -11.90
CA MET A 465 -12.51 12.36 -13.32
C MET A 465 -12.98 11.24 -14.25
N LEU A 466 -12.65 9.98 -13.97
CA LEU A 466 -13.13 8.83 -14.71
C LEU A 466 -14.63 8.62 -14.50
N LYS A 467 -15.13 8.69 -13.26
CA LYS A 467 -16.58 8.56 -12.96
C LYS A 467 -17.44 9.66 -13.56
N MET A 468 -16.86 10.82 -13.89
CA MET A 468 -17.52 11.93 -14.58
C MET A 468 -17.47 11.82 -16.12
N GLN A 469 -16.69 10.89 -16.67
CA GLN A 469 -16.67 10.65 -18.12
C GLN A 469 -17.83 9.73 -18.52
N SER A 470 -18.57 10.12 -19.54
CA SER A 470 -19.41 9.23 -20.32
C SER A 470 -18.66 8.82 -21.59
N GLU A 471 -18.35 7.53 -21.76
CA GLU A 471 -17.96 7.02 -23.08
C GLU A 471 -19.20 6.96 -23.98
N GLU A 472 -19.08 7.38 -25.24
CA GLU A 472 -20.00 6.89 -26.27
C GLU A 472 -19.91 5.36 -26.30
N ALA A 473 -21.05 4.68 -26.54
CA ALA A 473 -21.15 3.22 -26.52
C ALA A 473 -19.89 2.55 -27.12
N PRO A 474 -19.05 1.88 -26.31
CA PRO A 474 -17.71 1.50 -26.71
C PRO A 474 -17.76 0.44 -27.81
N VAL A 475 -16.83 0.51 -28.76
CA VAL A 475 -16.72 -0.54 -29.79
C VAL A 475 -16.06 -1.75 -29.14
N THR A 476 -16.87 -2.72 -28.72
CA THR A 476 -16.39 -3.99 -28.19
C THR A 476 -16.03 -4.92 -29.33
N ILE A 477 -14.80 -5.43 -29.32
CA ILE A 477 -14.34 -6.57 -30.13
C ILE A 477 -13.80 -7.60 -29.13
N ALA A 478 -14.11 -8.87 -29.28
CA ALA A 478 -13.63 -9.91 -28.38
C ALA A 478 -12.08 -9.95 -28.34
N ALA A 479 -11.51 -9.99 -27.13
CA ALA A 479 -10.06 -9.83 -26.92
C ALA A 479 -9.21 -10.96 -27.55
N ASN A 480 -9.83 -12.07 -27.94
CA ASN A 480 -9.24 -13.22 -28.60
C ASN A 480 -9.57 -13.33 -30.10
N THR A 481 -10.23 -12.31 -30.69
CA THR A 481 -10.54 -12.25 -32.13
C THR A 481 -9.27 -12.38 -32.98
N LEU A 482 -9.36 -13.20 -34.04
CA LEU A 482 -8.26 -13.54 -34.93
C LEU A 482 -8.76 -13.72 -36.37
N ILE A 483 -8.91 -12.60 -37.09
CA ILE A 483 -9.44 -12.58 -38.46
C ILE A 483 -8.27 -12.44 -39.44
N LYS A 484 -8.14 -13.39 -40.38
CA LYS A 484 -7.14 -13.37 -41.46
C LYS A 484 -7.77 -12.95 -42.78
N PRO A 485 -7.02 -12.33 -43.71
CA PRO A 485 -7.53 -11.90 -45.02
C PRO A 485 -8.41 -12.93 -45.72
N GLY A 486 -9.59 -12.52 -46.18
CA GLY A 486 -10.56 -13.37 -46.87
C GLY A 486 -11.43 -14.29 -45.98
N GLN A 487 -11.27 -14.27 -44.65
CA GLN A 487 -12.22 -14.93 -43.74
C GLN A 487 -13.48 -14.06 -43.54
N SER A 488 -14.59 -14.67 -43.15
CA SER A 488 -15.78 -13.94 -42.66
C SER A 488 -15.94 -14.14 -41.15
N ASP A 489 -16.24 -13.06 -40.44
CA ASP A 489 -16.34 -13.02 -38.98
C ASP A 489 -17.36 -11.94 -38.53
N PRO A 490 -18.25 -12.22 -37.57
CA PRO A 490 -19.24 -11.25 -37.09
C PRO A 490 -18.63 -9.98 -36.48
N GLU A 491 -17.37 -10.01 -36.02
CA GLU A 491 -16.69 -8.85 -35.46
C GLU A 491 -16.23 -7.84 -36.53
N MET A 492 -16.32 -8.14 -37.84
CA MET A 492 -15.83 -7.25 -38.89
C MET A 492 -16.45 -5.84 -38.84
N ALA A 493 -17.74 -5.74 -38.54
CA ALA A 493 -18.41 -4.44 -38.39
C ALA A 493 -17.88 -3.65 -37.18
N ASN A 494 -17.50 -4.33 -36.09
CA ASN A 494 -16.85 -3.71 -34.95
C ASN A 494 -15.39 -3.33 -35.26
N VAL A 495 -14.69 -4.11 -36.10
CA VAL A 495 -13.33 -3.78 -36.58
C VAL A 495 -13.34 -2.49 -37.39
N VAL A 496 -14.19 -2.36 -38.41
CA VAL A 496 -14.26 -1.15 -39.25
C VAL A 496 -14.62 0.07 -38.41
N LYS A 497 -15.67 -0.03 -37.60
CA LYS A 497 -16.13 1.02 -36.67
C LYS A 497 -15.09 1.42 -35.62
N ALA A 498 -14.20 0.51 -35.24
CA ALA A 498 -13.09 0.83 -34.33
C ALA A 498 -11.94 1.56 -35.04
N ILE A 499 -11.67 1.26 -36.32
CA ILE A 499 -10.69 2.02 -37.12
C ILE A 499 -11.23 3.43 -37.39
N GLU A 500 -12.48 3.56 -37.85
CA GLU A 500 -13.20 4.82 -38.05
C GLU A 500 -13.08 5.77 -36.83
N ARG A 501 -13.19 5.21 -35.62
CA ARG A 501 -13.10 5.93 -34.33
C ARG A 501 -11.68 6.15 -33.79
N LYS A 502 -10.64 5.54 -34.37
CA LYS A 502 -9.26 5.58 -33.83
C LYS A 502 -8.19 6.08 -34.79
N ALA A 503 -8.39 5.92 -36.08
CA ALA A 503 -7.46 6.34 -37.10
C ALA A 503 -7.32 7.86 -37.17
N SER A 504 -6.22 8.34 -37.75
CA SER A 504 -6.07 9.72 -38.19
C SER A 504 -7.12 10.11 -39.25
N GLU A 505 -7.40 11.40 -39.38
CA GLU A 505 -8.26 11.90 -40.47
C GLU A 505 -7.61 11.68 -41.84
N ASP A 506 -6.28 11.65 -41.92
CA ASP A 506 -5.52 11.32 -43.14
C ASP A 506 -5.87 9.88 -43.61
N LEU A 507 -5.76 8.89 -42.72
CA LEU A 507 -6.10 7.50 -43.03
C LEU A 507 -7.59 7.33 -43.38
N LYS A 508 -8.50 8.04 -42.69
CA LYS A 508 -9.93 8.05 -43.05
C LYS A 508 -10.17 8.64 -44.44
N THR A 509 -9.39 9.63 -44.83
CA THR A 509 -9.45 10.25 -46.18
C THR A 509 -8.93 9.29 -47.24
N ASP A 510 -7.77 8.65 -47.00
CA ASP A 510 -7.18 7.65 -47.90
C ASP A 510 -8.09 6.42 -48.11
N HIS A 511 -8.95 6.11 -47.13
CA HIS A 511 -9.90 4.99 -47.17
C HIS A 511 -11.37 5.42 -47.23
N ALA A 512 -11.68 6.66 -47.63
CA ALA A 512 -13.05 7.19 -47.62
C ALA A 512 -14.05 6.30 -48.39
N ASP A 513 -13.70 5.90 -49.62
CA ASP A 513 -14.49 4.95 -50.43
C ASP A 513 -14.74 3.62 -49.70
N THR A 514 -13.78 3.15 -48.90
CA THR A 514 -13.88 1.88 -48.13
C THR A 514 -14.85 2.02 -46.96
N PHE A 515 -14.94 3.19 -46.34
CA PHE A 515 -15.94 3.46 -45.29
C PHE A 515 -17.33 3.70 -45.88
N ASP A 516 -17.44 4.52 -46.93
CA ASP A 516 -18.72 4.87 -47.58
C ASP A 516 -19.40 3.68 -48.27
N THR A 517 -18.63 2.69 -48.75
CA THR A 517 -19.17 1.48 -49.39
C THR A 517 -19.36 0.29 -48.45
N TYR A 518 -18.97 0.38 -47.17
CA TYR A 518 -19.05 -0.75 -46.24
C TYR A 518 -20.48 -0.96 -45.71
N ASP A 519 -21.13 -2.02 -46.20
CA ASP A 519 -22.53 -2.38 -45.90
C ASP A 519 -22.75 -3.08 -44.54
N GLY A 520 -21.70 -3.24 -43.73
CA GLY A 520 -21.71 -4.07 -42.52
C GLY A 520 -21.38 -5.56 -42.77
N GLY A 521 -20.96 -5.92 -43.99
CA GLY A 521 -20.61 -7.27 -44.37
C GLY A 521 -19.54 -7.92 -43.50
N GLN A 522 -19.72 -9.20 -43.17
CA GLN A 522 -18.83 -9.95 -42.29
C GLN A 522 -17.52 -10.40 -42.96
N THR A 523 -17.44 -10.35 -44.30
CA THR A 523 -16.30 -10.83 -45.08
C THR A 523 -15.16 -9.82 -45.09
N TYR A 524 -13.96 -10.26 -44.74
CA TYR A 524 -12.76 -9.44 -44.68
C TYR A 524 -12.12 -9.31 -46.07
N THR A 525 -12.66 -8.38 -46.87
CA THR A 525 -12.32 -8.17 -48.29
C THR A 525 -10.90 -7.59 -48.48
N PRO A 526 -10.33 -7.61 -49.70
CA PRO A 526 -9.01 -7.02 -49.97
C PRO A 526 -8.88 -5.54 -49.58
N GLU A 527 -9.96 -4.78 -49.70
CA GLU A 527 -10.05 -3.35 -49.38
C GLU A 527 -9.94 -3.15 -47.86
N LEU A 528 -10.74 -3.89 -47.10
CA LEU A 528 -10.68 -3.93 -45.63
C LEU A 528 -9.30 -4.42 -45.13
N VAL A 529 -8.65 -5.35 -45.85
CA VAL A 529 -7.30 -5.82 -45.55
C VAL A 529 -6.25 -4.73 -45.78
N SER A 530 -6.47 -3.78 -46.71
CA SER A 530 -5.62 -2.59 -46.83
C SER A 530 -5.86 -1.64 -45.67
N LEU A 531 -7.12 -1.29 -45.39
CA LEU A 531 -7.52 -0.44 -44.26
C LEU A 531 -6.90 -0.90 -42.93
N VAL A 532 -6.99 -2.20 -42.62
CA VAL A 532 -6.38 -2.77 -41.41
C VAL A 532 -4.85 -2.69 -41.44
N LYS A 533 -4.19 -2.87 -42.59
CA LYS A 533 -2.71 -2.76 -42.71
C LYS A 533 -2.21 -1.34 -42.52
N ASP A 534 -2.93 -0.36 -43.04
CA ASP A 534 -2.60 1.05 -42.90
C ASP A 534 -2.84 1.50 -41.46
N TYR A 535 -3.95 1.07 -40.84
CA TYR A 535 -4.22 1.28 -39.42
C TYR A 535 -3.19 0.58 -38.51
N GLN A 536 -2.79 -0.65 -38.82
CA GLN A 536 -1.71 -1.34 -38.10
C GLN A 536 -0.40 -0.54 -38.17
N ARG A 537 -0.08 0.07 -39.32
CA ARG A 537 1.13 0.89 -39.50
C ARG A 537 1.07 2.16 -38.67
N GLU A 538 -0.07 2.87 -38.69
CA GLU A 538 -0.32 4.05 -37.85
C GLU A 538 -0.21 3.72 -36.35
N ALA A 539 -0.80 2.60 -35.93
CA ALA A 539 -0.75 2.10 -34.56
C ALA A 539 0.60 1.49 -34.13
N GLY A 540 1.65 1.56 -34.98
CA GLY A 540 3.00 1.06 -34.68
C GLY A 540 3.11 -0.48 -34.60
N LEU A 541 2.18 -1.19 -35.23
CA LEU A 541 2.14 -2.65 -35.33
C LEU A 541 2.79 -3.15 -36.63
N SER A 542 2.94 -4.47 -36.75
CA SER A 542 3.26 -5.10 -38.03
C SER A 542 2.04 -5.02 -38.95
N ALA A 543 2.20 -4.43 -40.13
CA ALA A 543 1.15 -4.31 -41.15
C ALA A 543 0.95 -5.63 -41.93
N ASP A 544 0.61 -6.71 -41.20
CA ASP A 544 0.37 -8.04 -41.77
C ASP A 544 -1.06 -8.22 -42.32
N GLY A 545 -2.01 -7.38 -41.91
CA GLY A 545 -3.42 -7.48 -42.25
C GLY A 545 -4.16 -8.56 -41.46
N VAL A 546 -3.65 -8.97 -40.30
CA VAL A 546 -4.33 -9.91 -39.39
C VAL A 546 -4.92 -9.13 -38.22
N VAL A 547 -6.25 -9.18 -38.09
CA VAL A 547 -6.96 -8.64 -36.91
C VAL A 547 -6.80 -9.61 -35.76
N GLY A 548 -5.63 -9.58 -35.10
CA GLY A 548 -5.33 -10.36 -33.91
C GLY A 548 -5.35 -9.53 -32.61
N PRO A 549 -5.11 -10.14 -31.44
CA PRO A 549 -5.22 -9.49 -30.13
C PRO A 549 -4.35 -8.24 -29.89
N ASN A 550 -3.31 -8.02 -30.71
CA ASN A 550 -2.54 -6.77 -30.69
C ASN A 550 -3.27 -5.62 -31.40
N THR A 551 -3.83 -5.90 -32.58
CA THR A 551 -4.64 -4.97 -33.38
C THR A 551 -5.94 -4.62 -32.64
N VAL A 552 -6.63 -5.63 -32.09
CA VAL A 552 -7.84 -5.44 -31.26
C VAL A 552 -7.56 -4.53 -30.06
N ARG A 553 -6.39 -4.65 -29.42
CA ARG A 553 -6.01 -3.82 -28.27
C ARG A 553 -5.77 -2.35 -28.65
N THR A 554 -5.30 -2.03 -29.86
CA THR A 554 -5.17 -0.62 -30.28
C THR A 554 -6.51 -0.04 -30.73
N MET A 555 -7.35 -0.86 -31.38
CA MET A 555 -8.73 -0.53 -31.80
C MET A 555 -9.63 -0.18 -30.62
N VAL A 556 -9.77 -1.10 -29.65
CA VAL A 556 -10.62 -0.89 -28.46
C VAL A 556 -9.92 0.04 -27.45
N GLY A 557 -8.60 -0.06 -27.34
CA GLY A 557 -7.83 0.64 -26.31
C GLY A 557 -8.08 0.06 -24.92
N MET A 558 -8.24 0.95 -23.93
CA MET A 558 -8.65 0.60 -22.57
C MET A 558 -9.97 1.34 -22.27
N THR A 559 -11.03 0.58 -21.98
CA THR A 559 -12.36 1.12 -21.64
C THR A 559 -12.33 1.91 -20.34
N LEU A 560 -13.34 2.76 -20.13
CA LEU A 560 -13.48 3.52 -18.88
C LEU A 560 -13.49 2.60 -17.64
N ASP A 561 -14.26 1.51 -17.68
CA ASP A 561 -14.33 0.54 -16.58
C ASP A 561 -12.96 -0.10 -16.28
N SER A 562 -12.17 -0.41 -17.31
CA SER A 562 -10.83 -0.97 -17.12
C SER A 562 -9.85 0.03 -16.51
N LYS A 563 -9.98 1.32 -16.83
CA LYS A 563 -9.23 2.42 -16.17
C LYS A 563 -9.67 2.56 -14.70
N VAL A 564 -10.98 2.61 -14.45
CA VAL A 564 -11.59 2.72 -13.11
C VAL A 564 -11.12 1.58 -12.21
N GLU A 565 -11.20 0.34 -12.69
CA GLU A 565 -10.78 -0.83 -11.91
C GLU A 565 -9.27 -0.82 -11.64
N LYS A 566 -8.43 -0.52 -12.64
CA LYS A 566 -6.97 -0.37 -12.41
C LYS A 566 -6.63 0.72 -11.40
N VAL A 567 -7.39 1.82 -11.36
CA VAL A 567 -7.22 2.87 -10.33
C VAL A 567 -7.62 2.38 -8.94
N LYS A 568 -8.74 1.65 -8.77
CA LYS A 568 -9.07 1.01 -7.48
C LYS A 568 -8.01 0.02 -7.03
N LEU A 569 -7.54 -0.84 -7.94
CA LEU A 569 -6.48 -1.83 -7.67
C LEU A 569 -5.15 -1.15 -7.31
N ALA A 570 -4.86 0.03 -7.88
CA ALA A 570 -3.72 0.86 -7.48
C ALA A 570 -3.92 1.49 -6.08
N MET A 571 -5.12 1.98 -5.74
CA MET A 571 -5.42 2.48 -4.39
C MET A 571 -5.24 1.39 -3.33
N GLU A 572 -5.74 0.18 -3.58
CA GLU A 572 -5.60 -0.96 -2.67
C GLU A 572 -4.12 -1.34 -2.48
N ARG A 573 -3.35 -1.45 -3.57
CA ARG A 573 -1.91 -1.75 -3.50
C ARG A 573 -1.07 -0.66 -2.81
N LEU A 574 -1.55 0.58 -2.78
CA LEU A 574 -0.91 1.67 -2.04
C LEU A 574 -1.10 1.53 -0.53
N ARG A 575 -2.15 0.86 -0.06
CA ARG A 575 -2.35 0.55 1.36
C ARG A 575 -1.40 -0.55 1.87
N TRP A 576 -0.87 -1.38 0.99
CA TRP A 576 0.15 -2.39 1.33
C TRP A 576 1.56 -1.81 1.45
N LEU A 577 1.75 -0.53 1.15
CA LEU A 577 3.03 0.17 1.31
C LEU A 577 3.02 1.02 2.59
N PRO A 578 4.19 1.36 3.16
CA PRO A 578 4.30 2.31 4.26
C PRO A 578 3.60 3.64 3.94
N ARG A 579 2.95 4.25 4.94
CA ARG A 579 2.13 5.46 4.74
C ARG A 579 2.92 6.66 4.21
N ASP A 580 4.19 6.76 4.57
CA ASP A 580 5.18 7.60 3.90
C ASP A 580 6.10 6.74 3.04
N LEU A 581 6.37 7.18 1.81
CA LEU A 581 7.30 6.53 0.88
C LEU A 581 8.72 7.12 0.97
N GLY A 582 8.92 8.16 1.77
CA GLY A 582 10.21 8.82 2.00
C GLY A 582 10.61 9.80 0.89
N GLU A 583 11.21 10.93 1.30
CA GLU A 583 11.58 12.03 0.40
C GLU A 583 12.67 11.67 -0.64
N ARG A 584 13.52 10.69 -0.32
CA ARG A 584 14.55 10.13 -1.18
C ARG A 584 14.28 8.64 -1.37
N ARG A 585 13.78 8.23 -2.54
CA ARG A 585 13.39 6.83 -2.82
C ARG A 585 13.73 6.39 -4.23
N VAL A 586 13.88 5.08 -4.44
CA VAL A 586 13.81 4.46 -5.76
C VAL A 586 12.47 3.74 -5.90
N PHE A 587 11.72 3.99 -6.97
CA PHE A 587 10.44 3.34 -7.24
C PHE A 587 10.53 2.59 -8.58
N ILE A 588 10.39 1.26 -8.55
CA ILE A 588 10.53 0.37 -9.70
C ILE A 588 9.16 -0.20 -10.06
N ASN A 589 8.42 0.47 -10.94
CA ASN A 589 7.09 0.00 -11.35
C ASN A 589 7.21 -1.07 -12.44
N GLN A 590 6.93 -2.32 -12.09
CA GLN A 590 7.16 -3.49 -12.93
C GLN A 590 6.30 -3.49 -14.23
N PRO A 591 4.96 -3.27 -14.21
CA PRO A 591 4.14 -3.07 -15.41
C PRO A 591 4.60 -1.95 -16.35
N ALA A 592 5.12 -0.84 -15.81
CA ALA A 592 5.64 0.28 -16.60
C ALA A 592 7.03 -0.02 -17.19
N PHE A 593 7.72 -1.04 -16.66
CA PHE A 593 9.12 -1.34 -16.93
C PHE A 593 10.02 -0.11 -16.76
N THR A 594 9.82 0.66 -15.69
CA THR A 594 10.61 1.84 -15.30
C THR A 594 11.17 1.73 -13.89
N ALA A 595 12.30 2.41 -13.65
CA ALA A 595 12.78 2.74 -12.31
C ALA A 595 13.02 4.25 -12.23
N THR A 596 12.54 4.87 -11.15
CA THR A 596 12.62 6.30 -10.91
C THR A 596 13.24 6.58 -9.56
N TYR A 597 14.37 7.29 -9.51
CA TYR A 597 14.87 7.92 -8.28
C TYR A 597 14.17 9.26 -8.09
N VAL A 598 13.54 9.43 -6.93
CA VAL A 598 12.83 10.64 -6.50
C VAL A 598 13.61 11.27 -5.36
N GLN A 599 13.79 12.58 -5.41
CA GLN A 599 14.34 13.41 -4.33
C GLN A 599 13.59 14.74 -4.29
N GLN A 600 13.14 15.19 -3.12
CA GLN A 600 12.52 16.51 -2.99
C GLN A 600 13.41 17.64 -3.53
N GLY A 601 12.77 18.67 -4.11
CA GLY A 601 13.46 19.80 -4.73
C GLY A 601 14.25 19.47 -6.01
N ARG A 602 14.14 18.25 -6.56
CA ARG A 602 14.87 17.82 -7.76
C ARG A 602 13.98 17.10 -8.75
N ASP A 603 14.36 17.22 -10.01
CA ASP A 603 13.69 16.60 -11.14
C ASP A 603 13.88 15.05 -11.10
N PRO A 604 12.83 14.21 -11.19
CA PRO A 604 12.98 12.76 -11.03
C PRO A 604 13.85 12.11 -12.12
N LEU A 605 14.86 11.34 -11.70
CA LEU A 605 15.69 10.52 -12.60
C LEU A 605 14.94 9.22 -12.90
N SER A 606 14.30 9.15 -14.08
CA SER A 606 13.59 7.95 -14.54
C SER A 606 14.33 7.28 -15.71
N MET A 607 14.32 5.94 -15.73
CA MET A 607 14.94 5.13 -16.78
C MET A 607 14.18 3.82 -17.03
N ARG A 608 14.35 3.24 -18.23
CA ARG A 608 13.79 1.92 -18.54
C ARG A 608 14.51 0.82 -17.77
N VAL A 609 13.76 -0.21 -17.38
CA VAL A 609 14.30 -1.44 -16.80
C VAL A 609 13.87 -2.70 -17.56
N VAL A 610 14.58 -3.80 -17.31
CA VAL A 610 14.17 -5.18 -17.64
C VAL A 610 13.92 -5.91 -16.33
N VAL A 611 12.75 -6.55 -16.20
CA VAL A 611 12.29 -7.29 -15.00
C VAL A 611 12.15 -8.78 -15.32
N GLY A 612 11.75 -9.58 -14.34
CA GLY A 612 11.58 -11.04 -14.47
C GLY A 612 10.68 -11.47 -15.63
N LYS A 613 10.99 -12.64 -16.22
CA LYS A 613 10.06 -13.35 -17.12
C LYS A 613 8.87 -13.90 -16.33
N LYS A 614 7.71 -14.13 -16.95
CA LYS A 614 6.48 -14.55 -16.24
C LYS A 614 6.58 -15.86 -15.42
N SER A 615 7.55 -16.73 -15.72
CA SER A 615 7.89 -17.92 -14.91
C SER A 615 8.85 -17.65 -13.74
N ASN A 616 9.58 -16.53 -13.78
CA ASN A 616 10.57 -16.10 -12.80
C ASN A 616 10.29 -14.63 -12.47
N GLN A 617 9.09 -14.34 -11.97
CA GLN A 617 8.64 -12.96 -11.75
C GLN A 617 9.54 -12.25 -10.75
N THR A 618 9.74 -10.95 -10.95
CA THR A 618 10.22 -10.07 -9.89
C THR A 618 9.14 -9.98 -8.80
N ASN A 619 9.50 -10.09 -7.53
CA ASN A 619 8.55 -9.99 -6.41
C ASN A 619 8.02 -8.55 -6.25
N PHE A 620 6.92 -8.39 -5.52
CA PHE A 620 6.43 -7.10 -5.06
C PHE A 620 6.73 -6.97 -3.56
N PHE A 621 7.70 -6.11 -3.24
CA PHE A 621 8.22 -5.87 -1.88
C PHE A 621 8.89 -4.49 -1.81
N TYR A 622 9.37 -4.11 -0.63
CA TYR A 622 10.25 -2.95 -0.46
C TYR A 622 11.38 -3.26 0.51
N ASP A 623 12.52 -2.60 0.32
CA ASP A 623 13.70 -2.71 1.18
C ASP A 623 14.52 -1.41 1.09
N HIS A 624 15.76 -1.37 1.56
CA HIS A 624 16.62 -0.19 1.59
C HIS A 624 17.95 -0.44 0.92
N ILE A 625 18.38 0.49 0.06
CA ILE A 625 19.67 0.42 -0.63
C ILE A 625 20.80 0.60 0.39
N LYS A 626 21.80 -0.29 0.34
CA LYS A 626 22.97 -0.28 1.24
C LYS A 626 24.31 -0.15 0.52
N THR A 627 24.45 -0.65 -0.70
CA THR A 627 25.77 -0.76 -1.35
C THR A 627 25.67 -0.61 -2.87
N VAL A 628 26.66 0.04 -3.47
CA VAL A 628 26.95 0.01 -4.91
C VAL A 628 28.25 -0.76 -5.11
N GLU A 629 28.20 -1.87 -5.82
CA GLU A 629 29.35 -2.70 -6.19
C GLU A 629 29.72 -2.43 -7.66
N PHE A 630 30.98 -2.07 -7.90
CA PHE A 630 31.57 -1.84 -9.22
C PHE A 630 32.32 -3.08 -9.68
N ASN A 631 32.32 -3.33 -10.99
CA ASN A 631 32.94 -4.52 -11.61
C ASN A 631 32.60 -5.80 -10.83
N PRO A 632 31.30 -6.15 -10.69
CA PRO A 632 30.86 -7.23 -9.82
C PRO A 632 31.33 -8.61 -10.28
N TYR A 633 31.64 -9.49 -9.33
CA TYR A 633 31.59 -10.94 -9.61
C TYR A 633 30.13 -11.37 -9.78
N TRP A 634 29.88 -12.38 -10.61
CA TRP A 634 28.56 -13.00 -10.71
C TRP A 634 28.60 -14.46 -10.27
N GLY A 635 28.39 -14.71 -8.98
CA GLY A 635 28.03 -16.04 -8.49
C GLY A 635 26.74 -16.52 -9.17
N VAL A 636 26.82 -17.64 -9.90
CA VAL A 636 25.73 -18.12 -10.74
C VAL A 636 24.72 -18.90 -9.89
N PRO A 637 23.43 -18.50 -9.86
CA PRO A 637 22.41 -19.26 -9.13
C PRO A 637 22.29 -20.71 -9.61
N TYR A 638 22.15 -21.65 -8.67
CA TYR A 638 22.02 -23.09 -8.96
C TYR A 638 20.96 -23.41 -10.03
N SER A 639 19.85 -22.67 -10.05
CA SER A 639 18.79 -22.81 -11.04
C SER A 639 19.23 -22.44 -12.47
N ILE A 640 20.16 -21.49 -12.64
CA ILE A 640 20.73 -21.13 -13.94
C ILE A 640 21.81 -22.14 -14.34
N ILE A 641 22.62 -22.62 -13.40
CA ILE A 641 23.57 -23.72 -13.64
C ILE A 641 22.82 -24.92 -14.24
N VAL A 642 21.78 -25.40 -13.55
CA VAL A 642 21.05 -26.61 -13.97
C VAL A 642 20.23 -26.42 -15.26
N ASN A 643 19.48 -25.33 -15.39
CA ASN A 643 18.54 -25.20 -16.51
C ASN A 643 19.15 -24.56 -17.78
N GLU A 644 20.27 -23.83 -17.67
CA GLU A 644 20.80 -23.00 -18.78
C GLU A 644 22.30 -23.19 -19.06
N MET A 645 23.09 -23.76 -18.13
CA MET A 645 24.52 -24.06 -18.34
C MET A 645 24.79 -25.54 -18.56
N ILE A 646 24.21 -26.45 -17.78
CA ILE A 646 24.36 -27.90 -17.98
C ILE A 646 23.94 -28.35 -19.40
N PRO A 647 22.85 -27.84 -20.01
CA PRO A 647 22.53 -28.14 -21.42
C PRO A 647 23.62 -27.75 -22.42
N LYS A 648 24.46 -26.76 -22.12
CA LYS A 648 25.61 -26.35 -22.95
C LYS A 648 26.84 -27.21 -22.64
N LEU A 649 27.10 -27.50 -21.37
CA LEU A 649 28.18 -28.38 -20.90
C LEU A 649 28.04 -29.82 -21.44
N ASN A 650 26.81 -30.29 -21.64
CA ASN A 650 26.54 -31.57 -22.32
C ASN A 650 27.02 -31.60 -23.78
N ASN A 651 27.12 -30.45 -24.45
CA ASN A 651 27.60 -30.33 -25.82
C ASN A 651 29.09 -29.95 -25.90
N ASN A 652 29.57 -29.16 -24.93
CA ASN A 652 30.97 -28.78 -24.77
C ASN A 652 31.34 -28.75 -23.27
N PRO A 653 32.06 -29.75 -22.75
CA PRO A 653 32.45 -29.82 -21.34
C PRO A 653 33.32 -28.66 -20.84
N TYR A 654 33.98 -27.91 -21.73
CA TYR A 654 34.83 -26.76 -21.40
C TYR A 654 34.08 -25.41 -21.45
N TYR A 655 32.78 -25.41 -21.78
CA TYR A 655 31.98 -24.20 -22.03
C TYR A 655 32.13 -23.09 -20.98
N LEU A 656 32.22 -23.43 -19.69
CA LEU A 656 32.37 -22.44 -18.62
C LEU A 656 33.78 -21.85 -18.57
N ASP A 657 34.81 -22.69 -18.69
CA ASP A 657 36.21 -22.27 -18.73
C ASP A 657 36.44 -21.32 -19.92
N GLU A 658 35.91 -21.67 -21.10
CA GLU A 658 35.97 -20.87 -22.34
C GLU A 658 35.15 -19.57 -22.28
N SER A 659 34.06 -19.54 -21.49
CA SER A 659 33.17 -18.37 -21.37
C SER A 659 33.56 -17.41 -20.24
N GLY A 660 34.73 -17.57 -19.62
CA GLY A 660 35.22 -16.68 -18.56
C GLY A 660 34.55 -16.89 -17.19
N TYR A 661 34.11 -18.11 -16.90
CA TYR A 661 33.65 -18.51 -15.58
C TYR A 661 34.76 -19.24 -14.82
N GLU A 662 34.90 -18.92 -13.54
CA GLU A 662 35.70 -19.68 -12.60
C GLU A 662 34.81 -20.75 -11.96
N VAL A 663 35.23 -22.02 -12.04
CA VAL A 663 34.58 -23.15 -11.39
C VAL A 663 35.44 -23.61 -10.21
N THR A 664 34.89 -23.60 -8.99
CA THR A 664 35.61 -23.98 -7.77
C THR A 664 34.83 -25.00 -6.96
N THR A 665 35.55 -25.83 -6.19
CA THR A 665 34.92 -26.65 -5.14
C THR A 665 34.39 -25.75 -4.03
N VAL A 666 33.52 -26.28 -3.17
CA VAL A 666 33.05 -25.58 -1.95
C VAL A 666 34.17 -25.11 -1.01
N ASN A 667 35.39 -25.64 -1.16
CA ASN A 667 36.59 -25.23 -0.42
C ASN A 667 37.45 -24.21 -1.20
N GLY A 668 36.90 -23.55 -2.22
CA GLY A 668 37.58 -22.54 -3.04
C GLY A 668 38.62 -23.05 -4.04
N ARG A 669 38.85 -24.38 -4.14
CA ARG A 669 39.84 -24.93 -5.08
C ARG A 669 39.30 -24.89 -6.51
N GLN A 670 39.93 -24.12 -7.39
CA GLN A 670 39.60 -24.08 -8.81
C GLN A 670 39.80 -25.46 -9.48
N VAL A 671 38.88 -25.77 -10.40
CA VAL A 671 38.86 -26.99 -11.23
C VAL A 671 38.38 -26.61 -12.63
N SER A 672 38.79 -27.34 -13.68
CA SER A 672 38.19 -27.15 -15.00
C SER A 672 36.75 -27.67 -14.99
N SER A 673 35.86 -26.95 -15.67
CA SER A 673 34.48 -27.35 -15.89
C SER A 673 34.32 -28.75 -16.50
N ALA A 674 35.26 -29.21 -17.31
CA ALA A 674 35.26 -30.57 -17.88
C ALA A 674 35.57 -31.68 -16.85
N SER A 675 36.05 -31.34 -15.65
CA SER A 675 36.39 -32.28 -14.57
C SER A 675 35.29 -32.49 -13.52
N VAL A 676 34.14 -31.83 -13.68
CA VAL A 676 33.01 -31.85 -12.74
C VAL A 676 31.93 -32.81 -13.23
N ASP A 677 31.40 -33.67 -12.35
CA ASP A 677 30.21 -34.46 -12.66
C ASP A 677 28.96 -33.57 -12.56
N TRP A 678 28.62 -32.92 -13.67
CA TRP A 678 27.43 -32.10 -13.79
C TRP A 678 26.12 -32.87 -13.57
N ARG A 679 26.10 -34.21 -13.71
CA ARG A 679 24.92 -35.03 -13.35
C ARG A 679 24.81 -35.18 -11.84
N ALA A 680 25.93 -35.33 -11.13
CA ALA A 680 25.94 -35.26 -9.66
C ALA A 680 25.55 -33.87 -9.16
N VAL A 681 25.99 -32.79 -9.82
CA VAL A 681 25.56 -31.41 -9.51
C VAL A 681 24.06 -31.25 -9.69
N ALA A 682 23.50 -31.60 -10.86
CA ALA A 682 22.06 -31.52 -11.12
C ALA A 682 21.21 -32.37 -10.15
N ALA A 683 21.76 -33.49 -9.67
CA ALA A 683 21.13 -34.37 -8.68
C ALA A 683 21.33 -33.91 -7.21
N LYS A 684 21.95 -32.75 -6.96
CA LYS A 684 22.37 -32.26 -5.62
C LYS A 684 23.23 -33.26 -4.83
N LYS A 685 24.01 -34.11 -5.52
CA LYS A 685 24.98 -35.06 -4.94
C LYS A 685 26.40 -34.49 -4.87
N GLN A 686 26.67 -33.43 -5.63
CA GLN A 686 27.91 -32.68 -5.59
C GLN A 686 27.58 -31.18 -5.56
N SER A 687 28.20 -30.44 -4.64
CA SER A 687 28.17 -28.98 -4.65
C SER A 687 29.40 -28.44 -5.39
N ILE A 688 29.18 -27.46 -6.26
CA ILE A 688 30.22 -26.76 -7.02
C ILE A 688 29.84 -25.28 -7.08
N ASN A 689 30.82 -24.41 -6.96
CA ASN A 689 30.64 -22.97 -7.12
C ASN A 689 31.01 -22.59 -8.55
N VAL A 690 30.21 -21.73 -9.18
CA VAL A 690 30.48 -21.18 -10.51
C VAL A 690 30.29 -19.67 -10.40
N ARG A 691 31.31 -18.89 -10.73
CA ARG A 691 31.22 -17.42 -10.78
C ARG A 691 31.78 -16.86 -12.07
N GLN A 692 31.10 -15.89 -12.68
CA GLN A 692 31.68 -15.13 -13.79
C GLN A 692 32.59 -14.04 -13.24
N LEU A 693 33.77 -13.88 -13.84
CA LEU A 693 34.72 -12.83 -13.47
C LEU A 693 34.21 -11.44 -13.90
N PRO A 694 34.70 -10.35 -13.29
CA PRO A 694 34.33 -9.00 -13.70
C PRO A 694 34.73 -8.66 -15.14
N GLY A 695 33.91 -7.86 -15.83
CA GLY A 695 34.22 -7.35 -17.17
C GLY A 695 32.98 -7.07 -18.03
N HIS A 696 33.19 -6.49 -19.22
CA HIS A 696 32.12 -6.05 -20.13
C HIS A 696 31.16 -7.17 -20.58
N SER A 697 31.58 -8.44 -20.52
CA SER A 697 30.77 -9.62 -20.85
C SER A 697 30.09 -10.28 -19.65
N ASN A 698 30.28 -9.74 -18.44
CA ASN A 698 29.64 -10.23 -17.22
C ASN A 698 28.11 -10.06 -17.31
N ALA A 699 27.32 -11.05 -16.88
CA ALA A 699 25.85 -10.97 -16.95
C ALA A 699 25.25 -9.84 -16.09
N LEU A 700 25.97 -9.42 -15.04
CA LEU A 700 25.64 -8.26 -14.19
C LEU A 700 26.20 -6.93 -14.74
N GLY A 701 26.95 -6.96 -15.84
CA GLY A 701 27.63 -5.79 -16.41
C GLY A 701 28.68 -5.19 -15.48
N GLU A 702 28.86 -3.87 -15.56
CA GLU A 702 29.89 -3.14 -14.82
C GLU A 702 29.48 -2.73 -13.40
N LEU A 703 28.20 -2.88 -13.01
CA LEU A 703 27.67 -2.28 -11.77
C LEU A 703 26.44 -3.02 -11.21
N LYS A 704 26.37 -3.13 -9.88
CA LYS A 704 25.32 -3.83 -9.10
C LYS A 704 24.95 -3.00 -7.87
N ILE A 705 23.67 -2.74 -7.65
CA ILE A 705 23.12 -1.93 -6.54
C ILE A 705 22.31 -2.84 -5.63
N LEU A 706 22.78 -2.97 -4.38
CA LEU A 706 22.31 -3.94 -3.40
C LEU A 706 21.37 -3.31 -2.35
N PHE A 707 20.28 -4.01 -2.11
CA PHE A 707 19.30 -3.79 -1.04
C PHE A 707 18.98 -5.16 -0.43
N PRO A 708 19.64 -5.59 0.66
CA PRO A 708 19.68 -7.00 1.07
C PRO A 708 18.32 -7.59 1.50
N ASN A 709 17.70 -8.39 0.63
CA ASN A 709 16.34 -8.95 0.81
C ASN A 709 16.28 -10.48 0.65
N LYS A 710 15.18 -11.09 1.14
CA LYS A 710 14.93 -12.54 1.13
C LYS A 710 14.73 -13.18 -0.25
N HIS A 711 14.64 -12.38 -1.32
CA HIS A 711 14.45 -12.85 -2.70
C HIS A 711 15.74 -12.86 -3.53
N HIS A 712 16.84 -12.37 -2.95
CA HIS A 712 18.11 -12.11 -3.64
C HIS A 712 17.98 -11.20 -4.88
N ILE A 713 16.95 -10.33 -4.90
CA ILE A 713 16.71 -9.39 -5.99
C ILE A 713 17.60 -8.15 -5.81
N TYR A 714 18.21 -7.67 -6.88
CA TYR A 714 19.01 -6.44 -6.89
C TYR A 714 18.84 -5.69 -8.22
N MET A 715 19.26 -4.42 -8.25
CA MET A 715 19.38 -3.64 -9.48
C MET A 715 20.78 -3.84 -10.06
N HIS A 716 20.93 -4.01 -11.37
CA HIS A 716 22.24 -4.22 -11.98
C HIS A 716 22.35 -3.76 -13.44
N ASP A 717 23.57 -3.70 -13.96
CA ASP A 717 23.89 -3.46 -15.37
C ASP A 717 23.70 -4.72 -16.23
N THR A 718 23.80 -4.61 -17.55
CA THR A 718 23.78 -5.78 -18.44
C THR A 718 24.38 -5.50 -19.81
N PRO A 719 25.15 -6.44 -20.41
CA PRO A 719 25.56 -6.35 -21.80
C PRO A 719 24.39 -6.45 -22.79
N ALA A 720 23.23 -6.98 -22.36
CA ALA A 720 22.03 -7.14 -23.18
C ALA A 720 21.25 -5.83 -23.43
N LYS A 721 21.95 -4.74 -23.77
CA LYS A 721 21.40 -3.37 -23.89
C LYS A 721 20.25 -3.22 -24.91
N SER A 722 20.19 -4.08 -25.92
CA SER A 722 19.09 -4.10 -26.90
C SER A 722 17.72 -4.44 -26.28
N LEU A 723 17.67 -5.09 -25.11
CA LEU A 723 16.40 -5.40 -24.44
C LEU A 723 15.65 -4.14 -23.97
N PHE A 724 16.33 -3.02 -23.71
CA PHE A 724 15.68 -1.76 -23.34
C PHE A 724 14.87 -1.13 -24.49
N GLN A 725 15.10 -1.54 -25.74
CA GLN A 725 14.33 -1.10 -26.90
C GLN A 725 13.00 -1.86 -27.07
N ARG A 726 12.79 -2.97 -26.34
CA ARG A 726 11.54 -3.75 -26.40
C ARG A 726 10.42 -3.04 -25.61
N ALA A 727 9.19 -3.16 -26.09
CA ALA A 727 8.00 -2.63 -25.41
C ALA A 727 7.72 -3.42 -24.11
N ASN A 728 7.52 -4.74 -24.23
CA ASN A 728 7.55 -5.67 -23.10
C ASN A 728 9.02 -5.94 -22.71
N ARG A 729 9.37 -5.82 -21.42
CA ARG A 729 10.73 -6.03 -20.89
C ARG A 729 10.78 -7.06 -19.76
N ALA A 730 9.90 -8.06 -19.78
CA ALA A 730 9.88 -9.21 -18.87
C ALA A 730 10.83 -10.34 -19.35
N PHE A 731 12.15 -10.16 -19.18
CA PHE A 731 13.19 -11.06 -19.72
C PHE A 731 14.27 -11.52 -18.71
N SER A 732 14.29 -11.03 -17.48
CA SER A 732 15.27 -11.43 -16.47
C SER A 732 14.85 -12.70 -15.70
N HIS A 733 15.70 -13.15 -14.78
CA HIS A 733 15.42 -14.28 -13.88
C HIS A 733 14.85 -13.86 -12.51
N GLY A 734 14.55 -12.56 -12.33
CA GLY A 734 13.97 -12.00 -11.10
C GLY A 734 14.55 -10.60 -10.78
N CYS A 735 15.86 -10.42 -10.93
CA CYS A 735 16.57 -9.16 -10.70
C CYS A 735 16.21 -8.07 -11.73
N VAL A 736 16.47 -6.80 -11.39
CA VAL A 736 16.10 -5.64 -12.21
C VAL A 736 17.33 -5.11 -12.96
N ARG A 737 17.30 -5.13 -14.30
CA ARG A 737 18.39 -4.57 -15.12
C ARG A 737 18.10 -3.12 -15.46
N LEU A 738 19.06 -2.23 -15.29
CA LEU A 738 18.93 -0.79 -15.53
C LEU A 738 19.44 -0.38 -16.91
N GLN A 739 18.77 0.57 -17.57
CA GLN A 739 19.27 1.17 -18.81
C GLN A 739 20.56 1.98 -18.56
N ASP A 740 20.55 2.84 -17.53
CA ASP A 740 21.67 3.69 -17.13
C ASP A 740 22.04 3.48 -15.64
N PRO A 741 22.65 2.33 -15.31
CA PRO A 741 23.03 2.00 -13.93
C PRO A 741 24.05 2.99 -13.36
N LYS A 742 24.90 3.60 -14.20
CA LYS A 742 25.90 4.58 -13.76
C LYS A 742 25.22 5.86 -13.25
N ALA A 743 24.11 6.30 -13.87
CA ALA A 743 23.31 7.41 -13.36
C ALA A 743 22.54 7.05 -12.07
N MET A 744 21.97 5.83 -11.96
CA MET A 744 21.28 5.40 -10.74
C MET A 744 22.25 5.30 -9.55
N ALA A 745 23.43 4.72 -9.76
CA ALA A 745 24.49 4.62 -8.75
C ALA A 745 24.93 6.01 -8.24
N ALA A 746 25.18 6.94 -9.15
CA ALA A 746 25.51 8.33 -8.83
C ALA A 746 24.43 8.99 -7.95
N ALA A 747 23.15 8.84 -8.33
CA ALA A 747 22.02 9.40 -7.60
C ALA A 747 21.85 8.83 -6.18
N VAL A 748 22.01 7.50 -5.99
CA VAL A 748 21.87 6.89 -4.65
C VAL A 748 23.09 7.18 -3.75
N LEU A 749 24.30 7.20 -4.30
CA LEU A 749 25.53 7.55 -3.56
C LEU A 749 25.63 9.04 -3.22
N GLY A 750 24.85 9.91 -3.89
CA GLY A 750 25.01 11.37 -3.79
C GLY A 750 26.32 11.85 -4.41
N LYS A 751 26.70 11.27 -5.55
CA LYS A 751 27.95 11.52 -6.28
C LYS A 751 27.66 11.84 -7.75
N ASP A 752 28.66 12.33 -8.46
CA ASP A 752 28.58 12.52 -9.91
C ASP A 752 28.77 11.22 -10.70
N LYS A 753 28.27 11.21 -11.94
CA LYS A 753 28.40 10.08 -12.87
C LYS A 753 29.85 9.87 -13.35
N THR A 754 30.69 10.90 -13.25
CA THR A 754 32.15 10.84 -13.46
C THR A 754 32.80 9.92 -12.44
N TYR A 755 32.59 10.18 -11.14
CA TYR A 755 33.09 9.34 -10.04
C TYR A 755 32.73 7.85 -10.23
N VAL A 756 31.47 7.54 -10.52
CA VAL A 756 31.03 6.16 -10.81
C VAL A 756 31.77 5.55 -12.02
N SER A 757 32.06 6.36 -13.05
CA SER A 757 32.79 5.91 -14.24
C SER A 757 34.28 5.70 -13.95
N GLU A 758 34.88 6.52 -13.10
CA GLU A 758 36.26 6.37 -12.61
C GLU A 758 36.44 5.13 -11.73
N ARG A 759 35.50 4.86 -10.80
CA ARG A 759 35.49 3.63 -9.98
C ARG A 759 35.44 2.38 -10.87
N ILE A 760 34.61 2.39 -11.91
CA ILE A 760 34.54 1.29 -12.90
C ILE A 760 35.85 1.18 -13.70
N ALA A 761 36.40 2.30 -14.20
CA ALA A 761 37.60 2.32 -15.03
C ALA A 761 38.87 1.80 -14.34
N GLN A 762 38.88 1.69 -13.00
CA GLN A 762 39.94 1.01 -12.24
C GLN A 762 40.02 -0.50 -12.50
N GLY A 763 38.98 -1.11 -13.09
CA GLY A 763 38.93 -2.53 -13.47
C GLY A 763 38.89 -3.52 -12.30
N LYS A 764 38.83 -3.02 -11.06
CA LYS A 764 38.79 -3.82 -9.82
C LYS A 764 37.35 -3.98 -9.35
N ASN A 765 37.04 -5.16 -8.80
CA ASN A 765 35.85 -5.34 -7.97
C ASN A 765 36.03 -4.57 -6.66
N ASP A 766 35.07 -3.71 -6.33
CA ASP A 766 35.10 -2.81 -5.17
C ASP A 766 33.67 -2.31 -4.89
N ALA A 767 33.40 -1.77 -3.70
CA ALA A 767 32.05 -1.38 -3.29
C ALA A 767 32.00 -0.14 -2.38
N ASP A 768 31.07 0.77 -2.69
CA ASP A 768 30.76 1.95 -1.88
C ASP A 768 29.47 1.74 -1.08
N THR A 769 29.50 2.08 0.22
CA THR A 769 28.28 2.09 1.07
C THR A 769 27.42 3.31 0.76
N VAL A 770 26.12 3.10 0.58
CA VAL A 770 25.13 4.16 0.36
C VAL A 770 24.77 4.84 1.68
N ALA A 771 24.90 6.17 1.72
CA ALA A 771 24.70 6.98 2.92
C ALA A 771 23.23 7.41 3.11
N GLY A 772 22.74 7.24 4.33
CA GLY A 772 21.34 7.51 4.71
C GLY A 772 20.40 6.36 4.34
N ASN A 773 19.11 6.51 4.65
CA ASN A 773 18.11 5.48 4.40
C ASN A 773 17.34 5.77 3.11
N ILE A 774 17.70 5.10 2.01
CA ILE A 774 17.02 5.22 0.72
C ILE A 774 16.17 3.96 0.49
N PRO A 775 14.85 3.99 0.73
CA PRO A 775 13.98 2.88 0.39
C PRO A 775 13.91 2.66 -1.13
N VAL A 776 13.78 1.39 -1.51
CA VAL A 776 13.53 0.93 -2.87
C VAL A 776 12.24 0.09 -2.89
N TYR A 777 11.25 0.59 -3.61
CA TYR A 777 9.96 -0.05 -3.79
C TYR A 777 9.97 -0.84 -5.10
N VAL A 778 10.03 -2.16 -5.00
CA VAL A 778 9.97 -3.07 -6.14
C VAL A 778 8.50 -3.36 -6.43
N SER A 779 7.83 -2.47 -7.14
CA SER A 779 6.37 -2.32 -7.07
C SER A 779 5.60 -2.81 -8.31
N TYR A 780 4.28 -2.99 -8.19
CA TYR A 780 3.44 -3.50 -9.27
C TYR A 780 2.15 -2.66 -9.43
N PHE A 781 2.21 -1.59 -10.24
CA PHE A 781 1.09 -0.66 -10.41
C PHE A 781 0.70 -0.52 -11.89
N THR A 782 -0.46 -1.07 -12.25
CA THR A 782 -1.04 -1.02 -13.60
C THR A 782 -1.86 0.23 -13.89
N ALA A 783 -2.14 1.04 -12.88
CA ALA A 783 -2.39 2.48 -12.98
C ALA A 783 -1.44 3.19 -12.01
N TRP A 784 -0.72 4.22 -12.46
CA TRP A 784 0.20 4.99 -11.61
C TRP A 784 0.38 6.42 -12.14
N PRO A 785 0.40 7.47 -11.29
CA PRO A 785 0.70 8.83 -11.73
C PRO A 785 2.15 8.98 -12.22
N ASP A 786 2.31 9.65 -13.36
CA ASP A 786 3.62 10.04 -13.87
C ASP A 786 4.32 11.02 -12.89
N ALA A 787 5.57 10.73 -12.56
CA ALA A 787 6.29 11.44 -11.50
C ALA A 787 6.51 12.95 -11.77
N LYS A 788 6.44 13.39 -13.03
CA LYS A 788 6.57 14.80 -13.41
C LYS A 788 5.23 15.50 -13.58
N THR A 789 4.27 14.87 -14.24
CA THR A 789 3.00 15.49 -14.65
C THR A 789 1.80 15.17 -13.76
N GLY A 790 1.91 14.20 -12.85
CA GLY A 790 0.82 13.73 -11.98
C GLY A 790 -0.30 12.96 -12.70
N LYS A 791 -0.24 12.87 -14.04
CA LYS A 791 -1.26 12.20 -14.84
C LYS A 791 -1.14 10.69 -14.70
N VAL A 792 -2.24 10.03 -14.33
CA VAL A 792 -2.30 8.56 -14.22
C VAL A 792 -2.09 7.92 -15.59
N GLN A 793 -1.01 7.17 -15.72
CA GLN A 793 -0.68 6.31 -16.84
C GLN A 793 -1.19 4.88 -16.56
N TYR A 794 -1.53 4.15 -17.62
CA TYR A 794 -2.10 2.80 -17.55
C TYR A 794 -1.21 1.79 -18.25
N PHE A 795 -1.04 0.61 -17.65
CA PHE A 795 -0.09 -0.40 -18.09
C PHE A 795 -0.72 -1.79 -18.24
N PRO A 796 -0.20 -2.64 -19.15
CA PRO A 796 -0.59 -4.05 -19.26
C PRO A 796 -0.31 -4.81 -17.96
N ASP A 797 -1.15 -5.82 -17.67
CA ASP A 797 -0.96 -6.68 -16.50
C ASP A 797 0.01 -7.85 -16.82
N VAL A 798 1.30 -7.53 -16.85
CA VAL A 798 2.42 -8.40 -17.31
C VAL A 798 2.45 -9.79 -16.63
N TYR A 799 1.99 -9.87 -15.37
CA TYR A 799 1.98 -11.06 -14.53
C TYR A 799 0.56 -11.44 -14.04
N ASP A 800 -0.52 -10.98 -14.67
CA ASP A 800 -1.92 -11.27 -14.30
C ASP A 800 -2.32 -10.86 -12.84
N ARG A 801 -1.56 -10.00 -12.15
CA ARG A 801 -1.78 -9.67 -10.74
C ARG A 801 -2.98 -8.74 -10.51
N ASP A 802 -3.52 -8.07 -11.53
CA ASP A 802 -4.83 -7.41 -11.45
C ASP A 802 -5.93 -8.46 -11.32
N MET A 803 -5.92 -9.48 -12.19
CA MET A 803 -6.90 -10.56 -12.17
C MET A 803 -6.94 -11.29 -10.81
N TYR A 804 -5.78 -11.60 -10.22
CA TYR A 804 -5.74 -12.27 -8.92
C TYR A 804 -6.14 -11.35 -7.75
N LEU A 805 -5.85 -10.05 -7.82
CA LEU A 805 -6.30 -9.08 -6.81
C LEU A 805 -7.83 -8.84 -6.89
N SER A 806 -8.40 -8.62 -8.08
CA SER A 806 -9.86 -8.50 -8.23
C SER A 806 -10.59 -9.75 -7.74
N ARG A 807 -10.02 -10.96 -7.94
CA ARG A 807 -10.55 -12.21 -7.37
C ARG A 807 -10.46 -12.27 -5.83
N ALA A 808 -9.38 -11.75 -5.25
CA ALA A 808 -9.23 -11.67 -3.79
C ALA A 808 -10.23 -10.66 -3.18
N ILE A 809 -10.40 -9.50 -3.80
CA ILE A 809 -11.40 -8.48 -3.42
C ILE A 809 -12.82 -9.05 -3.49
N GLU A 810 -13.18 -9.73 -4.59
CA GLU A 810 -14.48 -10.36 -4.76
C GLU A 810 -14.72 -11.52 -3.77
N ALA A 811 -13.67 -12.25 -3.38
CA ALA A 811 -13.76 -13.23 -2.31
C ALA A 811 -13.99 -12.58 -0.94
N THR A 812 -13.27 -11.49 -0.60
CA THR A 812 -13.50 -10.71 0.63
C THR A 812 -14.93 -10.15 0.66
N ARG A 813 -15.41 -9.62 -0.48
CA ARG A 813 -16.78 -9.14 -0.66
C ARG A 813 -17.81 -10.24 -0.36
N LYS A 814 -17.61 -11.45 -0.90
CA LYS A 814 -18.48 -12.61 -0.63
C LYS A 814 -18.43 -13.10 0.81
N ALA A 815 -17.30 -12.97 1.50
CA ALA A 815 -17.20 -13.29 2.93
C ALA A 815 -17.88 -12.24 3.83
N ARG A 816 -18.05 -11.01 3.36
CA ARG A 816 -18.76 -9.93 4.05
C ARG A 816 -20.27 -9.98 3.82
N HIS A 817 -20.72 -10.27 2.59
CA HIS A 817 -22.13 -10.18 2.17
C HIS A 817 -22.84 -11.53 1.95
N GLY A 818 -22.21 -12.66 2.32
CA GLY A 818 -22.73 -14.03 2.19
C GLY A 818 -22.83 -14.79 3.50
#